data_AF-A0A8S0WAL2-F1
#
_entry.id   AF-A0A8S0WAL2-F1
#
_cell.length_a   1.000
_cell.length_b   1.000
_cell.length_c   1.000
_cell.angle_alpha   90.00
_cell.angle_beta   90.00
_cell.angle_gamma   90.00
#
_symmetry.space_group_name_H-M   'P 1'
#
loop_
_entity.id
_entity.type
_entity.pdbx_description
1 polymer ?
#
loop_
_entity_poly.entity_id
_entity_poly.type
_entity_poly.pdbx_seq_one_letter_code
_entity_poly.pdbx_strand_id
1 'polypeptide(L)'
;MWGVPQIQRGIVGVSSTRKVEQLGLVVFKNERESNKEQVDNFVGLTQAYIIIIKTTFSDAWLVHSTESKPTKRSKSWWTDECSETFGVYQLSRSLADYNKFKKACKDAKRDFFDERIAEIAISRKRPWDLMEWVKQRKLPPCEAIRNGDRPCHDMDDLWDALHGTYNSASGREYDASVLDELPDEPVREWADFSEHELLSALKGCSNSSAPGPDHVTWVHLKELLKDKHVLALFIVLANACLQVGHWPHIFKESLSVIIPKPNKPSYSVLKAFRLIVLLITFGRSTVYCWNTFQSDSRSADVGVGQGSALSPVISGLFIAPVMKLFYIKAAPLNMTLLSFVDDGTILAQSKQLDDNNIIYLLFVAFALVLEHDKTELFHFSRRRDAYNPSLDLGYAPHTGNTPLKPKTYWRYLGFYFDRGLTFHEHVRYYATKAFTTVQAMRMLGNSTRGLSPKQRRLLYRSCVVPIATYGYRLWYFDGARNKGTMTQLKRMQRKAALWITGAFRTSPTGGLEALAGLIPVHLMLKKLAMRAVYHIATLSDTHPLRSMMGEGLLKRAAPHARSAALMTPAMRGKVKSTVMEVDERVHTLTESFEPFAPEARPGDRLLDRYADRLHFDECDPGQDRRPYLDELIAKARADPLTVLAATDGSVPQSNQYQAASAAIIYKGHRELKRTRYVSGRVTAPDAELNAISCAVRLAVKQANCQHIMVFTDSMGRAVDPGVHSGQAFSLSVCRALQEWFEADDLRRITFVYVPSAMRWDIHGEAHKYVTELKVRVGRCKTDNSIDALRSRAAHSVLDSWNSTFQDPTYRGSEFLELQQPDGRPLQPSYLNGGPWLSTFGHSITEFTRVRWCITGHAPIGAYYRRFKINEPHGCTCGAALQSRQHILFRCRDRYSVHYPRFLGDIASFMKYNPTAFGFNRDPSGVG
;
A
#
# COMPACT_ATOMS: atom_id res chain seq x y z
N MET A 1 11.44 -39.71 23.80
CA MET A 1 11.09 -41.15 23.85
C MET A 1 9.80 -41.34 23.07
N TRP A 2 9.87 -41.32 21.74
CA TRP A 2 8.79 -41.68 20.81
C TRP A 2 9.49 -42.32 19.61
N GLY A 3 9.25 -43.62 19.40
CA GLY A 3 9.89 -44.42 18.37
C GLY A 3 9.32 -44.09 16.99
N VAL A 4 10.20 -43.73 16.06
CA VAL A 4 9.90 -43.56 14.64
C VAL A 4 10.18 -44.90 13.96
N PRO A 5 9.23 -45.51 13.23
CA PRO A 5 9.55 -46.66 12.38
C PRO A 5 10.45 -46.19 11.22
N GLN A 6 11.58 -46.87 11.04
CA GLN A 6 12.45 -46.69 9.88
C GLN A 6 11.70 -47.01 8.59
N ILE A 7 11.58 -46.03 7.70
CA ILE A 7 11.30 -46.28 6.27
C ILE A 7 12.58 -45.92 5.51
N GLN A 8 13.07 -46.89 4.75
CA GLN A 8 14.36 -46.88 4.05
C GLN A 8 14.49 -45.73 3.04
N ARG A 9 15.74 -45.26 2.91
CA ARG A 9 16.19 -44.26 1.94
C ARG A 9 16.07 -44.77 0.50
N GLY A 10 15.46 -43.96 -0.35
CA GLY A 10 15.56 -44.04 -1.81
C GLY A 10 15.03 -42.76 -2.44
N ILE A 11 15.94 -41.85 -2.83
CA ILE A 11 15.65 -40.61 -3.56
C ILE A 11 15.98 -40.84 -5.03
N VAL A 12 15.00 -40.74 -5.93
CA VAL A 12 15.17 -40.22 -7.31
C VAL A 12 13.82 -39.61 -7.75
N GLY A 13 13.86 -38.43 -8.36
CA GLY A 13 12.68 -37.63 -8.74
C GLY A 13 11.83 -38.25 -9.85
N VAL A 14 10.50 -38.20 -9.68
CA VAL A 14 9.48 -38.51 -10.69
C VAL A 14 8.21 -37.70 -10.36
N SER A 15 7.48 -37.30 -11.42
CA SER A 15 6.29 -36.44 -11.45
C SER A 15 5.24 -36.66 -10.34
N SER A 16 4.57 -35.56 -9.97
CA SER A 16 3.53 -35.45 -8.93
C SER A 16 2.39 -36.46 -9.04
N THR A 17 2.11 -36.99 -10.23
CA THR A 17 1.06 -37.96 -10.50
C THR A 17 1.28 -39.34 -9.87
N ARG A 18 2.53 -39.81 -9.67
CA ARG A 18 2.79 -41.16 -9.11
C ARG A 18 2.81 -41.23 -7.58
N LYS A 19 2.97 -40.10 -6.87
CA LYS A 19 2.87 -40.07 -5.39
C LYS A 19 1.42 -40.14 -4.89
N VAL A 20 0.47 -39.74 -5.73
CA VAL A 20 -0.97 -39.70 -5.43
C VAL A 20 -1.54 -41.13 -5.31
N GLU A 21 -1.07 -42.06 -6.15
CA GLU A 21 -1.47 -43.48 -6.11
C GLU A 21 -0.96 -44.23 -4.85
N GLN A 22 0.22 -43.90 -4.31
CA GLN A 22 0.75 -44.52 -3.10
C GLN A 22 0.03 -44.12 -1.80
N LEU A 23 -0.75 -43.03 -1.83
CA LEU A 23 -1.56 -42.56 -0.70
C LEU A 23 -3.04 -43.00 -0.80
N GLY A 24 -3.39 -43.82 -1.79
CA GLY A 24 -4.77 -44.26 -2.03
C GLY A 24 -5.71 -43.18 -2.59
N LEU A 25 -5.17 -42.05 -3.06
CA LEU A 25 -5.93 -40.98 -3.71
C LEU A 25 -5.88 -41.23 -5.23
N VAL A 26 -7.02 -41.50 -5.85
CA VAL A 26 -7.11 -41.78 -7.29
C VAL A 26 -7.11 -40.45 -8.07
N VAL A 27 -6.39 -40.40 -9.19
CA VAL A 27 -6.42 -39.27 -10.14
C VAL A 27 -7.80 -39.20 -10.79
N PHE A 28 -8.58 -38.16 -10.48
CA PHE A 28 -9.91 -37.93 -11.05
C PHE A 28 -9.79 -37.57 -12.54
N LYS A 29 -10.34 -38.40 -13.44
CA LYS A 29 -10.54 -38.05 -14.84
C LYS A 29 -11.92 -37.42 -15.05
N ASN A 30 -11.95 -36.41 -15.91
CA ASN A 30 -13.08 -35.56 -16.24
C ASN A 30 -14.15 -36.34 -17.04
N GLU A 31 -14.95 -37.17 -16.38
CA GLU A 31 -16.19 -37.70 -16.94
C GLU A 31 -17.33 -37.40 -15.96
N ARG A 32 -18.24 -36.50 -16.37
CA ARG A 32 -19.26 -35.87 -15.52
C ARG A 32 -20.33 -36.84 -14.94
N GLU A 33 -20.30 -38.13 -15.26
CA GLU A 33 -21.36 -39.06 -14.84
C GLU A 33 -20.89 -40.40 -14.23
N SER A 34 -19.58 -40.63 -14.04
CA SER A 34 -19.08 -41.92 -13.56
C SER A 34 -18.11 -41.81 -12.38
N ASN A 35 -18.55 -41.37 -11.17
CA ASN A 35 -17.77 -41.61 -9.93
C ASN A 35 -18.40 -41.24 -8.57
N LYS A 36 -19.70 -41.44 -8.35
CA LYS A 36 -20.34 -41.10 -7.06
C LYS A 36 -19.65 -41.77 -5.85
N GLU A 37 -19.27 -43.04 -5.97
CA GLU A 37 -18.57 -43.81 -4.92
C GLU A 37 -17.13 -43.34 -4.66
N GLN A 38 -16.40 -42.92 -5.71
CA GLN A 38 -15.05 -42.37 -5.54
C GLN A 38 -15.06 -40.95 -4.94
N VAL A 39 -16.07 -40.15 -5.29
CA VAL A 39 -16.34 -38.86 -4.65
C VAL A 39 -16.67 -39.09 -3.17
N ASP A 40 -17.55 -40.03 -2.85
CA ASP A 40 -17.92 -40.34 -1.46
C ASP A 40 -16.72 -40.84 -0.63
N ASN A 41 -15.85 -41.68 -1.21
CA ASN A 41 -14.60 -42.13 -0.56
C ASN A 41 -13.61 -40.99 -0.32
N PHE A 42 -13.40 -40.11 -1.31
CA PHE A 42 -12.57 -38.92 -1.17
C PHE A 42 -13.10 -37.98 -0.08
N VAL A 43 -14.42 -37.79 -0.03
CA VAL A 43 -15.09 -36.99 1.00
C VAL A 43 -14.87 -37.60 2.38
N GLY A 44 -15.01 -38.91 2.54
CA GLY A 44 -14.75 -39.62 3.80
C GLY A 44 -13.32 -39.48 4.30
N LEU A 45 -12.32 -39.71 3.45
CA LEU A 45 -10.89 -39.57 3.77
C LEU A 45 -10.53 -38.13 4.16
N THR A 46 -10.97 -37.16 3.35
CA THR A 46 -10.68 -35.74 3.58
C THR A 46 -11.29 -35.28 4.91
N GLN A 47 -12.52 -35.69 5.21
CA GLN A 47 -13.20 -35.40 6.46
C GLN A 47 -12.42 -35.94 7.67
N ALA A 48 -11.88 -37.17 7.60
CA ALA A 48 -11.09 -37.76 8.68
C ALA A 48 -9.80 -36.97 8.98
N TYR A 49 -9.03 -36.59 7.94
CA TYR A 49 -7.81 -35.80 8.11
C TYR A 49 -8.07 -34.44 8.75
N ILE A 50 -9.13 -33.75 8.34
CA ILE A 50 -9.46 -32.43 8.90
C ILE A 50 -9.91 -32.54 10.35
N ILE A 51 -10.68 -33.57 10.71
CA ILE A 51 -11.07 -33.83 12.09
C ILE A 51 -9.81 -34.03 12.96
N ILE A 52 -8.84 -34.82 12.51
CA ILE A 52 -7.59 -35.04 13.25
C ILE A 52 -6.87 -33.71 13.48
N ILE A 53 -6.74 -32.87 12.44
CA ILE A 53 -6.09 -31.57 12.55
C ILE A 53 -6.85 -30.67 13.54
N LYS A 54 -8.17 -30.54 13.39
CA LYS A 54 -9.03 -29.73 14.27
C LYS A 54 -8.91 -30.17 15.72
N THR A 55 -9.07 -31.47 15.99
CA THR A 55 -9.02 -32.02 17.34
C THR A 55 -7.64 -31.81 17.96
N THR A 56 -6.57 -32.07 17.21
CA THR A 56 -5.18 -31.85 17.69
C THR A 56 -4.94 -30.40 18.12
N PHE A 57 -5.38 -29.43 17.31
CA PHE A 57 -5.23 -28.01 17.65
C PHE A 57 -6.14 -27.57 18.79
N SER A 58 -7.38 -28.06 18.85
CA SER A 58 -8.31 -27.79 19.94
C SER A 58 -7.76 -28.32 21.27
N ASP A 59 -7.24 -29.55 21.29
CA ASP A 59 -6.64 -30.16 22.47
C ASP A 59 -5.39 -29.38 22.91
N ALA A 60 -4.50 -29.05 21.97
CA ALA A 60 -3.33 -28.22 22.27
C ALA A 60 -3.72 -26.84 22.81
N TRP A 61 -4.78 -26.23 22.29
CA TRP A 61 -5.31 -24.97 22.80
C TRP A 61 -5.84 -25.11 24.22
N LEU A 62 -6.65 -26.13 24.50
CA LEU A 62 -7.18 -26.37 25.85
C LEU A 62 -6.06 -26.63 26.87
N VAL A 63 -4.99 -27.30 26.47
CA VAL A 63 -3.85 -27.63 27.34
C VAL A 63 -2.90 -26.44 27.55
N HIS A 64 -2.62 -25.66 26.50
CA HIS A 64 -1.54 -24.66 26.52
C HIS A 64 -2.02 -23.20 26.52
N SER A 65 -3.31 -22.94 26.28
CA SER A 65 -3.82 -21.57 26.31
C SER A 65 -3.90 -21.06 27.74
N THR A 66 -3.29 -19.90 27.98
CA THR A 66 -3.46 -19.16 29.23
C THR A 66 -4.52 -18.10 29.02
N GLU A 67 -5.60 -18.15 29.81
CA GLU A 67 -6.60 -17.09 29.82
C GLU A 67 -5.95 -15.79 30.35
N SER A 68 -5.54 -14.91 29.45
CA SER A 68 -5.16 -13.55 29.83
C SER A 68 -6.44 -12.90 30.36
N LYS A 69 -6.52 -12.60 31.65
CA LYS A 69 -7.53 -11.70 32.24
C LYS A 69 -6.97 -10.28 32.23
N PRO A 70 -7.12 -9.48 31.15
CA PRO A 70 -6.65 -8.12 31.17
C PRO A 70 -7.65 -7.33 32.01
N THR A 71 -7.27 -6.89 33.19
CA THR A 71 -8.09 -5.93 33.93
C THR A 71 -8.10 -4.62 33.14
N LYS A 72 -9.15 -4.39 32.33
CA LYS A 72 -9.33 -3.18 31.48
C LYS A 72 -9.32 -1.86 32.27
N ARG A 73 -9.30 -1.92 33.61
CA ARG A 73 -9.34 -0.79 34.54
C ARG A 73 -7.97 -0.43 35.12
N SER A 74 -6.97 -1.31 35.07
CA SER A 74 -5.62 -0.95 35.52
C SER A 74 -4.99 0.02 34.52
N LYS A 75 -4.47 1.14 35.03
CA LYS A 75 -3.73 2.10 34.23
C LYS A 75 -2.27 1.72 34.33
N SER A 76 -1.69 1.16 33.27
CA SER A 76 -0.29 0.72 33.25
C SER A 76 0.75 1.83 33.50
N TRP A 77 0.34 3.10 33.44
CA TRP A 77 1.16 4.26 33.78
C TRP A 77 1.08 4.67 35.26
N TRP A 78 0.21 4.04 36.05
CA TRP A 78 -0.01 4.42 37.45
C TRP A 78 1.16 3.97 38.32
N THR A 79 1.78 4.90 39.05
CA THR A 79 2.95 4.67 39.90
C THR A 79 2.60 4.74 41.39
N ASP A 80 3.52 4.30 42.25
CA ASP A 80 3.36 4.40 43.71
C ASP A 80 3.21 5.85 44.17
N GLU A 81 3.95 6.79 43.58
CA GLU A 81 3.80 8.24 43.84
C GLU A 81 2.38 8.74 43.52
N CYS A 82 1.73 8.21 42.46
CA CYS A 82 0.34 8.54 42.17
C CYS A 82 -0.59 8.04 43.29
N SER A 83 -0.35 6.84 43.81
CA SER A 83 -1.11 6.27 44.91
C SER A 83 -0.93 7.07 46.21
N GLU A 84 0.31 7.42 46.55
CA GLU A 84 0.65 8.18 47.76
C GLU A 84 0.03 9.58 47.73
N THR A 85 0.26 10.34 46.64
CA THR A 85 -0.28 11.69 46.49
C THR A 85 -1.81 11.71 46.41
N PHE A 86 -2.42 10.66 45.84
CA PHE A 86 -3.87 10.48 45.85
C PHE A 86 -4.39 10.22 47.26
N GLY A 87 -3.72 9.37 48.05
CA GLY A 87 -4.08 9.10 49.44
C GLY A 87 -4.03 10.37 50.30
N VAL A 88 -2.97 11.18 50.18
CA VAL A 88 -2.85 12.48 50.87
C VAL A 88 -3.98 13.42 50.46
N TYR A 89 -4.27 13.54 49.16
CA TYR A 89 -5.37 14.37 48.68
C TYR A 89 -6.74 13.87 49.13
N GLN A 90 -6.97 12.55 49.19
CA GLN A 90 -8.23 11.98 49.67
C GLN A 90 -8.53 12.39 51.11
N LEU A 91 -7.49 12.41 51.95
CA LEU A 91 -7.56 12.80 53.35
C LEU A 91 -7.69 14.32 53.52
N SER A 92 -6.86 15.11 52.85
CA SER A 92 -6.80 16.56 53.06
C SER A 92 -7.86 17.35 52.27
N ARG A 93 -8.28 16.84 51.11
CA ARG A 93 -9.15 17.51 50.12
C ARG A 93 -8.69 18.92 49.70
N SER A 94 -7.41 19.25 49.92
CA SER A 94 -6.87 20.59 49.65
C SER A 94 -6.54 20.81 48.17
N LEU A 95 -6.60 22.06 47.69
CA LEU A 95 -6.20 22.41 46.33
C LEU A 95 -4.69 22.21 46.08
N ALA A 96 -3.87 22.43 47.11
CA ALA A 96 -2.43 22.23 47.03
C ALA A 96 -2.07 20.76 46.80
N ASP A 97 -2.70 19.85 47.55
CA ASP A 97 -2.47 18.41 47.41
C ASP A 97 -3.12 17.84 46.15
N TYR A 98 -4.26 18.39 45.71
CA TYR A 98 -4.79 18.10 44.38
C TYR A 98 -3.81 18.46 43.28
N ASN A 99 -3.13 19.62 43.37
CA ASN A 99 -2.13 20.02 42.40
C ASN A 99 -0.89 19.11 42.41
N LYS A 100 -0.46 18.62 43.60
CA LYS A 100 0.60 17.62 43.72
C LYS A 100 0.20 16.30 43.07
N PHE A 101 -0.98 15.75 43.40
CA PHE A 101 -1.52 14.54 42.78
C PHE A 101 -1.64 14.68 41.26
N LYS A 102 -2.16 15.81 40.79
CA LYS A 102 -2.26 16.11 39.35
C LYS A 102 -0.88 16.16 38.68
N LYS A 103 0.13 16.70 39.36
CA LYS A 103 1.51 16.72 38.88
C LYS A 103 2.08 15.30 38.80
N ALA A 104 1.98 14.51 39.86
CA ALA A 104 2.41 13.11 39.89
C ALA A 104 1.76 12.30 38.77
N CYS A 105 0.43 12.37 38.61
CA CYS A 105 -0.28 11.74 37.50
C CYS A 105 0.19 12.22 36.12
N LYS A 106 0.52 13.50 35.97
CA LYS A 106 1.01 14.06 34.71
C LYS A 106 2.41 13.54 34.39
N ASP A 107 3.29 13.48 35.39
CA ASP A 107 4.67 13.00 35.24
C ASP A 107 4.70 11.48 35.01
N ALA A 108 3.92 10.70 35.76
CA ALA A 108 3.79 9.25 35.56
C ALA A 108 3.27 8.88 34.16
N LYS A 109 2.18 9.53 33.70
CA LYS A 109 1.70 9.35 32.32
C LYS A 109 2.78 9.66 31.30
N ARG A 110 3.45 10.78 31.52
CA ARG A 110 4.42 11.35 30.61
C ARG A 110 5.60 10.41 30.43
N ASP A 111 6.17 9.93 31.52
CA ASP A 111 7.34 9.05 31.50
C ASP A 111 6.96 7.69 30.88
N PHE A 112 5.81 7.12 31.25
CA PHE A 112 5.26 5.92 30.60
C PHE A 112 5.08 6.07 29.08
N PHE A 113 4.51 7.18 28.61
CA PHE A 113 4.30 7.38 27.18
C PHE A 113 5.60 7.65 26.43
N ASP A 114 6.56 8.37 27.03
CA ASP A 114 7.87 8.63 26.44
C ASP A 114 8.66 7.32 26.29
N GLU A 115 8.67 6.45 27.31
CA GLU A 115 9.25 5.10 27.24
C GLU A 115 8.59 4.24 26.18
N ARG A 116 7.26 4.24 26.11
CA ARG A 116 6.52 3.43 25.13
C ARG A 116 6.72 3.93 23.70
N ILE A 117 6.85 5.24 23.50
CA ILE A 117 7.24 5.81 22.20
C ILE A 117 8.65 5.36 21.84
N ALA A 118 9.61 5.42 22.77
CA ALA A 118 10.97 4.96 22.54
C ALA A 118 11.00 3.47 22.17
N GLU A 119 10.30 2.62 22.92
CA GLU A 119 10.21 1.19 22.63
C GLU A 119 9.63 0.91 21.24
N ILE A 120 8.51 1.54 20.88
CA ILE A 120 7.83 1.28 19.60
C ILE A 120 8.62 1.87 18.42
N ALA A 121 9.06 3.12 18.54
CA ALA A 121 9.61 3.87 17.43
C ALA A 121 11.12 3.63 17.25
N ILE A 122 11.87 3.40 18.34
CA ILE A 122 13.33 3.19 18.33
C ILE A 122 13.63 1.69 18.36
N SER A 123 13.20 0.96 19.40
CA SER A 123 13.56 -0.45 19.58
C SER A 123 12.91 -1.35 18.53
N ARG A 124 11.59 -1.22 18.33
CA ARG A 124 10.84 -2.01 17.33
C ARG A 124 10.90 -1.45 15.92
N LYS A 125 11.35 -0.19 15.74
CA LYS A 125 11.39 0.54 14.46
C LYS A 125 10.02 0.61 13.75
N ARG A 126 8.91 0.67 14.50
CA ARG A 126 7.53 0.70 13.98
C ARG A 126 6.76 1.95 14.44
N PRO A 127 7.20 3.17 14.08
CA PRO A 127 6.54 4.39 14.53
C PRO A 127 5.07 4.51 14.12
N TRP A 128 4.63 3.81 13.07
CA TRP A 128 3.23 3.80 12.62
C TRP A 128 2.28 3.09 13.59
N ASP A 129 2.78 2.20 14.47
CA ASP A 129 1.95 1.53 15.48
C ASP A 129 1.40 2.54 16.51
N LEU A 130 2.05 3.71 16.65
CA LEU A 130 1.58 4.81 17.49
C LEU A 130 0.36 5.54 16.91
N MET A 131 0.01 5.31 15.64
CA MET A 131 -1.13 5.98 15.00
C MET A 131 -2.47 5.60 15.61
N GLU A 132 -2.55 4.45 16.30
CA GLU A 132 -3.74 4.08 17.08
C GLU A 132 -4.02 5.06 18.23
N TRP A 133 -3.00 5.74 18.77
CA TRP A 133 -3.18 6.72 19.85
C TRP A 133 -3.77 8.04 19.35
N VAL A 134 -3.55 8.34 18.07
CA VAL A 134 -4.03 9.54 17.38
C VAL A 134 -5.52 9.41 17.02
N LYS A 135 -6.04 8.18 16.95
CA LYS A 135 -7.45 7.91 16.65
C LYS A 135 -8.35 8.26 17.83
N GLN A 136 -9.52 8.82 17.53
CA GLN A 136 -10.53 9.10 18.53
C GLN A 136 -11.10 7.77 19.09
N ARG A 137 -10.96 7.53 20.39
CA ARG A 137 -11.65 6.44 21.09
C ARG A 137 -13.03 6.92 21.52
N LYS A 138 -14.08 6.51 20.82
CA LYS A 138 -15.47 6.66 21.29
C LYS A 138 -15.89 5.35 21.94
N LEU A 139 -16.27 5.38 23.21
CA LEU A 139 -16.99 4.27 23.81
C LEU A 139 -18.41 4.27 23.21
N PRO A 140 -18.93 3.13 22.72
CA PRO A 140 -20.31 3.08 22.29
C PRO A 140 -21.22 3.32 23.52
N PRO A 141 -22.31 4.09 23.37
CA PRO A 141 -23.34 4.16 24.40
C PRO A 141 -23.94 2.76 24.63
N CYS A 142 -24.24 2.43 25.88
CA CYS A 142 -24.84 1.15 26.24
C CYS A 142 -26.37 1.28 26.10
N GLU A 143 -26.93 0.81 25.00
CA GLU A 143 -28.37 0.82 24.71
C GLU A 143 -28.86 -0.62 24.50
N ALA A 144 -30.08 -0.93 24.94
CA ALA A 144 -30.71 -2.22 24.66
C ALA A 144 -31.10 -2.34 23.18
N ILE A 145 -30.82 -3.48 22.56
CA ILE A 145 -31.19 -3.78 21.18
C ILE A 145 -32.72 -3.98 21.09
N ARG A 146 -33.34 -3.44 20.04
CA ARG A 146 -34.78 -3.52 19.80
C ARG A 146 -35.11 -4.27 18.51
N ASN A 147 -36.17 -5.07 18.55
CA ASN A 147 -36.85 -5.66 17.38
C ASN A 147 -38.19 -4.93 17.19
N GLY A 148 -38.25 -4.02 16.21
CA GLY A 148 -39.34 -3.04 16.13
C GLY A 148 -39.35 -2.12 17.37
N ASP A 149 -40.50 -2.00 18.03
CA ASP A 149 -40.65 -1.18 19.24
C ASP A 149 -40.29 -1.93 20.54
N ARG A 150 -40.06 -3.25 20.48
CA ARG A 150 -39.81 -4.09 21.67
C ARG A 150 -38.31 -4.30 21.90
N PRO A 151 -37.80 -4.20 23.15
CA PRO A 151 -36.45 -4.62 23.47
C PRO A 151 -36.31 -6.15 23.33
N CYS A 152 -35.16 -6.63 22.86
CA CYS A 152 -34.83 -8.06 22.95
C CYS A 152 -34.45 -8.40 24.40
N HIS A 153 -35.20 -9.30 25.03
CA HIS A 153 -35.02 -9.63 26.45
C HIS A 153 -34.25 -10.93 26.69
N ASP A 154 -34.18 -11.81 25.69
CA ASP A 154 -33.44 -13.06 25.71
C ASP A 154 -32.70 -13.33 24.38
N MET A 155 -32.04 -14.48 24.31
CA MET A 155 -31.19 -14.87 23.17
C MET A 155 -31.98 -15.33 21.96
N ASP A 156 -33.19 -15.86 22.15
CA ASP A 156 -34.04 -16.32 21.05
C ASP A 156 -34.66 -15.12 20.34
N ASP A 157 -35.17 -14.15 21.10
CA ASP A 157 -35.63 -12.87 20.59
C ASP A 157 -34.54 -12.13 19.82
N LEU A 158 -33.31 -12.15 20.33
CA LEU A 158 -32.16 -11.54 19.67
C LEU A 158 -31.77 -12.31 18.39
N TRP A 159 -31.84 -13.65 18.42
CA TRP A 159 -31.58 -14.49 17.25
C TRP A 159 -32.56 -14.18 16.13
N ASP A 160 -33.87 -14.22 16.41
CA ASP A 160 -34.91 -13.99 15.42
C ASP A 160 -34.85 -12.57 14.85
N ALA A 161 -34.60 -11.58 15.72
CA ALA A 161 -34.42 -10.19 15.29
C ALA A 161 -33.24 -10.02 14.33
N LEU A 162 -32.09 -10.63 14.65
CA LEU A 162 -30.89 -10.57 13.80
C LEU A 162 -31.07 -11.38 12.52
N HIS A 163 -31.56 -12.62 12.62
CA HIS A 163 -31.79 -13.50 11.49
C HIS A 163 -32.78 -12.87 10.50
N GLY A 164 -33.94 -12.40 11.00
CA GLY A 164 -34.93 -11.69 10.20
C GLY A 164 -34.40 -10.41 9.57
N THR A 165 -33.51 -9.67 10.24
CA THR A 165 -32.92 -8.43 9.68
C THR A 165 -31.88 -8.73 8.60
N TYR A 166 -30.92 -9.61 8.87
CA TYR A 166 -29.75 -9.85 8.01
C TYR A 166 -30.04 -10.87 6.90
N ASN A 167 -31.03 -11.74 7.09
CA ASN A 167 -31.41 -12.80 6.14
C ASN A 167 -32.85 -12.60 5.62
N SER A 168 -33.37 -11.37 5.65
CA SER A 168 -34.73 -11.01 5.16
C SER A 168 -35.02 -11.36 3.69
N ALA A 169 -33.98 -11.69 2.92
CA ALA A 169 -34.09 -12.15 1.53
C ALA A 169 -34.16 -13.68 1.41
N SER A 170 -33.89 -14.42 2.49
CA SER A 170 -33.94 -15.89 2.52
C SER A 170 -35.38 -16.35 2.25
N GLY A 171 -35.55 -17.22 1.25
CA GLY A 171 -36.86 -17.75 0.85
C GLY A 171 -37.70 -16.84 -0.04
N ARG A 172 -37.18 -15.71 -0.53
CA ARG A 172 -37.86 -14.95 -1.60
C ARG A 172 -37.72 -15.69 -2.92
N GLU A 173 -38.83 -16.01 -3.56
CA GLU A 173 -38.82 -16.46 -4.95
C GLU A 173 -38.25 -15.36 -5.85
N TYR A 174 -37.35 -15.74 -6.74
CA TYR A 174 -36.78 -14.85 -7.75
C TYR A 174 -36.83 -15.54 -9.10
N ASP A 175 -37.16 -14.77 -10.14
CA ASP A 175 -37.18 -15.27 -11.51
C ASP A 175 -35.81 -15.07 -12.15
N ALA A 176 -35.11 -16.17 -12.41
CA ALA A 176 -33.80 -16.17 -13.06
C ALA A 176 -33.89 -16.19 -14.59
N SER A 177 -35.09 -16.32 -15.18
CA SER A 177 -35.28 -16.50 -16.63
C SER A 177 -34.76 -15.34 -17.46
N VAL A 178 -34.65 -14.14 -16.89
CA VAL A 178 -34.03 -12.98 -17.55
C VAL A 178 -32.57 -13.27 -17.98
N LEU A 179 -31.89 -14.20 -17.30
CA LEU A 179 -30.53 -14.61 -17.62
C LEU A 179 -30.46 -15.53 -18.85
N ASP A 180 -31.55 -16.20 -19.21
CA ASP A 180 -31.64 -17.07 -20.40
C ASP A 180 -31.49 -16.25 -21.70
N GLU A 181 -31.67 -14.92 -21.65
CA GLU A 181 -31.39 -14.00 -22.76
C GLU A 181 -29.88 -13.88 -23.08
N LEU A 182 -28.98 -14.34 -22.19
CA LEU A 182 -27.53 -14.23 -22.39
C LEU A 182 -26.95 -15.49 -23.05
N PRO A 183 -26.02 -15.34 -24.02
CA PRO A 183 -25.34 -16.48 -24.60
C PRO A 183 -24.39 -17.12 -23.58
N ASP A 184 -24.31 -18.45 -23.62
CA ASP A 184 -23.32 -19.21 -22.87
C ASP A 184 -21.89 -18.81 -23.26
N GLU A 185 -21.06 -18.53 -22.26
CA GLU A 185 -19.63 -18.27 -22.46
C GLU A 185 -18.86 -19.61 -22.40
N PRO A 186 -17.72 -19.74 -23.11
CA PRO A 186 -16.93 -20.97 -23.08
C PRO A 186 -16.48 -21.31 -21.66
N VAL A 187 -16.60 -22.59 -21.30
CA VAL A 187 -16.12 -23.12 -20.03
C VAL A 187 -14.63 -22.83 -19.88
N ARG A 188 -14.24 -22.21 -18.77
CA ARG A 188 -12.84 -21.97 -18.45
C ARG A 188 -12.30 -23.12 -17.62
N GLU A 189 -11.18 -23.69 -18.05
CA GLU A 189 -10.46 -24.68 -17.26
C GLU A 189 -9.86 -24.05 -16.00
N TRP A 190 -9.79 -24.83 -14.93
CA TRP A 190 -9.16 -24.44 -13.67
C TRP A 190 -7.73 -24.98 -13.61
N ALA A 191 -6.77 -24.12 -13.27
CA ALA A 191 -5.39 -24.54 -13.03
C ALA A 191 -5.22 -24.94 -11.56
N ASP A 192 -4.54 -26.05 -11.34
CA ASP A 192 -4.19 -26.52 -10.00
C ASP A 192 -3.27 -25.51 -9.29
N PHE A 193 -3.49 -25.31 -7.99
CA PHE A 193 -2.63 -24.47 -7.17
C PHE A 193 -1.26 -25.13 -6.97
N SER A 194 -0.20 -24.34 -7.17
CA SER A 194 1.18 -24.73 -6.88
C SER A 194 1.56 -24.52 -5.42
N GLU A 195 2.66 -25.17 -5.00
CA GLU A 195 3.27 -24.94 -3.68
C GLU A 195 3.67 -23.47 -3.48
N HIS A 196 4.25 -22.87 -4.53
CA HIS A 196 4.67 -21.48 -4.50
C HIS A 196 3.49 -20.53 -4.25
N GLU A 197 2.36 -20.76 -4.93
CA GLU A 197 1.13 -19.99 -4.75
C GLU A 197 0.59 -20.05 -3.34
N LEU A 198 0.50 -21.26 -2.79
CA LEU A 198 0.01 -21.47 -1.44
C LEU A 198 0.90 -20.78 -0.41
N LEU A 199 2.23 -20.95 -0.51
CA LEU A 199 3.18 -20.30 0.40
C LEU A 199 3.18 -18.78 0.27
N SER A 200 3.05 -18.26 -0.95
CA SER A 200 2.96 -16.83 -1.23
C SER A 200 1.68 -16.23 -0.64
N ALA A 201 0.53 -16.89 -0.83
CA ALA A 201 -0.73 -16.50 -0.23
C ALA A 201 -0.67 -16.55 1.30
N LEU A 202 -0.13 -17.64 1.85
CA LEU A 202 0.02 -17.83 3.29
C LEU A 202 0.88 -16.73 3.92
N LYS A 203 1.99 -16.34 3.28
CA LYS A 203 2.84 -15.22 3.71
C LYS A 203 2.05 -13.91 3.79
N GLY A 204 1.10 -13.70 2.87
CA GLY A 204 0.20 -12.54 2.85
C GLY A 204 -0.88 -12.53 3.94
N CYS A 205 -1.22 -13.68 4.52
CA CYS A 205 -2.24 -13.76 5.57
C CYS A 205 -1.78 -13.08 6.88
N SER A 206 -2.71 -12.41 7.57
CA SER A 206 -2.44 -11.69 8.81
C SER A 206 -2.18 -12.64 9.99
N ASN A 207 -1.14 -12.38 10.77
CA ASN A 207 -0.84 -13.13 11.99
C ASN A 207 -1.81 -12.83 13.15
N SER A 208 -2.70 -11.85 13.00
CA SER A 208 -3.58 -11.37 14.07
C SER A 208 -5.07 -11.49 13.73
N SER A 209 -5.42 -12.22 12.67
CA SER A 209 -6.84 -12.48 12.37
C SER A 209 -7.43 -13.37 13.47
N ALA A 210 -8.69 -13.08 13.84
CA ALA A 210 -9.42 -13.92 14.76
C ALA A 210 -9.66 -15.31 14.13
N PRO A 211 -9.47 -16.40 14.88
CA PRO A 211 -9.72 -17.75 14.37
C PRO A 211 -11.22 -18.05 14.28
N GLY A 212 -11.56 -19.11 13.55
CA GLY A 212 -12.88 -19.73 13.58
C GLY A 212 -13.12 -20.55 14.86
N PRO A 213 -14.21 -21.32 14.94
CA PRO A 213 -14.52 -22.18 16.08
C PRO A 213 -13.50 -23.30 16.35
N ASP A 214 -12.54 -23.54 15.46
CA ASP A 214 -11.42 -24.49 15.63
C ASP A 214 -10.19 -23.88 16.34
N HIS A 215 -10.21 -22.58 16.64
CA HIS A 215 -9.06 -21.84 17.21
C HIS A 215 -7.78 -21.86 16.36
N VAL A 216 -7.84 -22.32 15.10
CA VAL A 216 -6.70 -22.37 14.19
C VAL A 216 -6.47 -20.97 13.62
N THR A 217 -5.26 -20.44 13.81
CA THR A 217 -4.84 -19.13 13.28
C THR A 217 -3.93 -19.29 12.07
N TRP A 218 -3.74 -18.21 11.31
CA TRP A 218 -2.73 -18.20 10.24
C TRP A 218 -1.30 -18.45 10.73
N VAL A 219 -1.00 -18.18 12.01
CA VAL A 219 0.32 -18.49 12.60
C VAL A 219 0.49 -20.00 12.73
N HIS A 220 -0.54 -20.70 13.19
CA HIS A 220 -0.53 -22.16 13.29
C HIS A 220 -0.36 -22.81 11.91
N LEU A 221 -1.11 -22.36 10.91
CA LEU A 221 -0.99 -22.85 9.54
C LEU A 221 0.40 -22.56 8.92
N LYS A 222 0.96 -21.36 9.18
CA LYS A 222 2.33 -21.01 8.76
C LYS A 222 3.38 -21.93 9.34
N GLU A 223 3.22 -22.35 10.59
CA GLU A 223 4.17 -23.26 11.22
C GLU A 223 4.01 -24.69 10.69
N LEU A 224 2.77 -25.17 10.61
CA LEU A 224 2.44 -26.51 10.14
C LEU A 224 2.92 -26.75 8.69
N LEU A 225 2.69 -25.77 7.81
CA LEU A 225 3.05 -25.86 6.39
C LEU A 225 4.54 -25.62 6.10
N LYS A 226 5.39 -25.46 7.13
CA LYS A 226 6.86 -25.57 6.94
C LYS A 226 7.29 -27.00 6.69
N ASP A 227 6.53 -27.98 7.18
CA ASP A 227 6.77 -29.38 6.90
C ASP A 227 6.35 -29.70 5.45
N LYS A 228 7.31 -30.17 4.64
CA LYS A 228 7.10 -30.43 3.21
C LYS A 228 6.07 -31.54 2.95
N HIS A 229 5.96 -32.53 3.84
CA HIS A 229 4.99 -33.61 3.70
C HIS A 229 3.58 -33.09 3.96
N VAL A 230 3.40 -32.28 5.00
CA VAL A 230 2.10 -31.68 5.33
C VAL A 230 1.67 -30.70 4.25
N LEU A 231 2.61 -29.89 3.75
CA LEU A 231 2.38 -28.97 2.64
C LEU A 231 1.90 -29.68 1.36
N ALA A 232 2.58 -30.77 0.98
CA ALA A 232 2.20 -31.57 -0.18
C ALA A 232 0.78 -32.16 -0.04
N LEU A 233 0.45 -32.71 1.14
CA LEU A 233 -0.89 -33.23 1.42
C LEU A 233 -1.96 -32.13 1.33
N PHE A 234 -1.69 -30.95 1.88
CA PHE A 234 -2.63 -29.84 1.83
C PHE A 234 -2.94 -29.39 0.40
N ILE A 235 -1.92 -29.32 -0.46
CA ILE A 235 -2.06 -28.95 -1.88
C ILE A 235 -2.92 -29.99 -2.62
N VAL A 236 -2.63 -31.28 -2.42
CA VAL A 236 -3.40 -32.37 -3.04
C VAL A 236 -4.87 -32.29 -2.64
N LEU A 237 -5.16 -32.11 -1.35
CA LEU A 237 -6.53 -31.98 -0.86
C LEU A 237 -7.23 -30.74 -1.42
N ALA A 238 -6.56 -29.58 -1.44
CA ALA A 238 -7.12 -28.34 -1.94
C ALA A 238 -7.47 -28.41 -3.43
N ASN A 239 -6.58 -28.96 -4.26
CA ASN A 239 -6.81 -29.13 -5.69
C ASN A 239 -7.89 -30.19 -5.96
N ALA A 240 -7.91 -31.29 -5.21
CA ALA A 240 -8.95 -32.30 -5.36
C ALA A 240 -10.35 -31.76 -5.01
N CYS A 241 -10.48 -30.93 -3.97
CA CYS A 241 -11.74 -30.23 -3.66
C CYS A 241 -12.22 -29.34 -4.83
N LEU A 242 -11.31 -28.67 -5.54
CA LEU A 242 -11.64 -27.84 -6.71
C LEU A 242 -12.08 -28.68 -7.91
N GLN A 243 -11.31 -29.74 -8.23
CA GLN A 243 -11.60 -30.62 -9.37
C GLN A 243 -12.93 -31.35 -9.21
N VAL A 244 -13.23 -31.83 -8.00
CA VAL A 244 -14.49 -32.52 -7.68
C VAL A 244 -15.65 -31.52 -7.51
N GLY A 245 -15.35 -30.25 -7.22
CA GLY A 245 -16.37 -29.25 -6.88
C GLY A 245 -17.05 -29.52 -5.53
N HIS A 246 -16.43 -30.33 -4.66
CA HIS A 246 -16.97 -30.69 -3.35
C HIS A 246 -16.04 -30.21 -2.22
N TRP A 247 -16.64 -29.59 -1.21
CA TRP A 247 -15.97 -29.21 0.03
C TRP A 247 -16.55 -30.02 1.21
N PRO A 248 -15.72 -30.67 2.05
CA PRO A 248 -16.16 -31.43 3.22
C PRO A 248 -17.00 -30.63 4.22
N HIS A 249 -17.93 -31.27 4.94
CA HIS A 249 -18.89 -30.61 5.85
C HIS A 249 -18.21 -29.88 7.02
N ILE A 250 -17.08 -30.37 7.53
CA ILE A 250 -16.39 -29.72 8.67
C ILE A 250 -15.83 -28.34 8.32
N PHE A 251 -15.46 -28.13 7.06
CA PHE A 251 -15.07 -26.80 6.61
C PHE A 251 -16.25 -25.86 6.57
N LYS A 252 -17.48 -26.32 6.76
CA LYS A 252 -18.67 -25.51 6.54
C LYS A 252 -19.12 -24.74 7.80
N GLU A 253 -18.68 -25.17 8.98
CA GLU A 253 -19.03 -24.58 10.29
C GLU A 253 -18.54 -23.12 10.48
N SER A 254 -19.31 -22.28 11.16
CA SER A 254 -18.96 -20.87 11.36
C SER A 254 -19.41 -20.28 12.69
N LEU A 255 -18.64 -19.31 13.20
CA LEU A 255 -18.98 -18.51 14.36
C LEU A 255 -19.34 -17.09 13.92
N SER A 256 -20.50 -16.59 14.28
CA SER A 256 -20.92 -15.23 13.91
C SER A 256 -20.77 -14.27 15.09
N VAL A 257 -19.89 -13.28 14.94
CA VAL A 257 -19.60 -12.27 15.96
C VAL A 257 -20.28 -10.96 15.59
N ILE A 258 -21.02 -10.39 16.53
CA ILE A 258 -21.74 -9.13 16.31
C ILE A 258 -20.87 -7.97 16.78
N ILE A 259 -20.61 -7.01 15.90
CA ILE A 259 -19.74 -5.86 16.18
C ILE A 259 -20.45 -4.54 15.87
N PRO A 260 -20.41 -3.53 16.76
CA PRO A 260 -20.99 -2.22 16.50
C PRO A 260 -20.37 -1.53 15.26
N LYS A 261 -21.21 -1.04 14.34
CA LYS A 261 -20.75 -0.16 13.23
C LYS A 261 -20.34 1.19 13.80
N PRO A 262 -19.19 1.75 13.41
CA PRO A 262 -18.72 3.01 13.95
C PRO A 262 -19.67 4.18 13.63
N ASN A 263 -19.79 5.13 14.57
CA ASN A 263 -20.50 6.41 14.44
C ASN A 263 -22.00 6.28 14.06
N LYS A 264 -22.68 5.24 14.54
CA LYS A 264 -24.14 5.19 14.44
C LYS A 264 -24.80 6.12 15.48
N PRO A 265 -25.93 6.76 15.12
CA PRO A 265 -26.61 7.71 16.00
C PRO A 265 -27.20 7.04 17.25
N SER A 266 -27.60 5.77 17.14
CA SER A 266 -28.05 4.91 18.22
C SER A 266 -27.60 3.48 17.95
N TYR A 267 -27.31 2.74 19.01
CA TYR A 267 -26.98 1.31 18.97
C TYR A 267 -28.13 0.43 19.49
N SER A 268 -29.32 1.01 19.67
CA SER A 268 -30.56 0.25 19.90
C SER A 268 -31.09 -0.46 18.64
N VAL A 269 -30.68 -0.02 17.44
CA VAL A 269 -31.20 -0.52 16.16
C VAL A 269 -30.30 -1.64 15.60
N LEU A 270 -30.89 -2.76 15.18
CA LEU A 270 -30.16 -3.93 14.65
C LEU A 270 -29.22 -3.60 13.47
N LYS A 271 -29.64 -2.71 12.55
CA LYS A 271 -28.81 -2.23 11.43
C LYS A 271 -27.57 -1.43 11.87
N ALA A 272 -27.45 -1.05 13.15
CA ALA A 272 -26.27 -0.41 13.72
C ALA A 272 -25.11 -1.38 14.00
N PHE A 273 -25.33 -2.69 13.88
CA PHE A 273 -24.31 -3.72 14.06
C PHE A 273 -23.84 -4.30 12.72
N ARG A 274 -22.74 -5.05 12.74
CA ARG A 274 -22.27 -5.93 11.65
C ARG A 274 -22.28 -7.34 12.20
N LEU A 275 -22.71 -8.28 11.36
CA LEU A 275 -22.50 -9.69 11.62
C LEU A 275 -21.22 -10.10 10.91
N ILE A 276 -20.16 -10.41 11.67
CA ILE A 276 -18.90 -10.91 11.12
C ILE A 276 -18.87 -12.41 11.28
N VAL A 277 -18.93 -13.11 10.15
CA VAL A 277 -18.82 -14.57 10.10
C VAL A 277 -17.34 -14.95 10.14
N LEU A 278 -16.92 -15.53 11.26
CA LEU A 278 -15.65 -16.23 11.43
C LEU A 278 -15.84 -17.65 10.92
N LEU A 279 -15.48 -17.82 9.65
CA LEU A 279 -15.62 -19.08 8.95
C LEU A 279 -14.51 -20.06 9.37
N ILE A 280 -14.88 -21.31 9.57
CA ILE A 280 -14.22 -22.38 8.81
C ILE A 280 -14.94 -22.36 7.45
N THR A 281 -14.20 -22.50 6.35
CA THR A 281 -14.64 -22.02 5.04
C THR A 281 -15.67 -22.95 4.31
N PHE A 282 -17.00 -22.66 4.46
CA PHE A 282 -18.13 -22.82 3.48
C PHE A 282 -19.37 -23.74 3.74
N GLY A 283 -20.30 -23.38 4.68
CA GLY A 283 -21.75 -23.81 4.75
C GLY A 283 -22.34 -24.10 6.16
N ARG A 284 -23.40 -23.40 6.60
CA ARG A 284 -23.38 -22.90 7.99
C ARG A 284 -24.30 -23.62 8.99
N SER A 285 -23.69 -24.18 10.03
CA SER A 285 -24.18 -23.96 11.40
C SER A 285 -23.64 -22.62 11.90
N THR A 286 -24.50 -21.84 12.56
CA THR A 286 -24.16 -20.52 13.11
C THR A 286 -24.43 -20.50 14.61
N VAL A 287 -23.46 -19.93 15.33
CA VAL A 287 -23.59 -19.55 16.73
C VAL A 287 -23.34 -18.04 16.85
N TYR A 288 -24.17 -17.33 17.62
CA TYR A 288 -23.95 -15.91 17.91
C TYR A 288 -23.18 -15.71 19.21
N CYS A 289 -22.10 -14.92 19.13
CA CYS A 289 -21.37 -14.46 20.31
C CYS A 289 -21.59 -12.97 20.58
N TRP A 290 -21.95 -12.65 21.82
CA TRP A 290 -22.09 -11.28 22.32
C TRP A 290 -21.38 -11.13 23.67
N ASN A 291 -20.32 -10.31 23.72
CA ASN A 291 -19.42 -10.21 24.88
C ASN A 291 -18.85 -11.59 25.30
N THR A 292 -19.26 -12.09 26.46
CA THR A 292 -18.86 -13.39 27.02
C THR A 292 -19.93 -14.47 26.83
N PHE A 293 -21.04 -14.16 26.14
CA PHE A 293 -22.18 -15.05 25.97
C PHE A 293 -22.22 -15.65 24.56
N GLN A 294 -22.74 -16.87 24.45
CA GLN A 294 -22.79 -17.67 23.22
C GLN A 294 -24.16 -18.36 23.12
N SER A 295 -24.78 -18.34 21.93
CA SER A 295 -26.06 -19.05 21.66
C SER A 295 -25.86 -20.55 21.38
N ASP A 296 -26.96 -21.29 21.30
CA ASP A 296 -26.97 -22.63 20.70
C ASP A 296 -26.67 -22.58 19.19
N SER A 297 -26.22 -23.71 18.65
CA SER A 297 -25.93 -23.92 17.23
C SER A 297 -27.22 -24.07 16.42
N ARG A 298 -27.39 -23.27 15.36
CA ARG A 298 -28.56 -23.32 14.46
C ARG A 298 -28.15 -23.31 12.99
N SER A 299 -28.91 -24.04 12.15
CA SER A 299 -28.73 -24.00 10.70
C SER A 299 -29.19 -22.64 10.15
N ALA A 300 -28.45 -22.08 9.20
CA ALA A 300 -28.84 -20.86 8.53
C ALA A 300 -28.47 -20.93 7.04
N ASP A 301 -29.48 -20.93 6.17
CA ASP A 301 -29.31 -20.86 4.71
C ASP A 301 -29.05 -19.41 4.30
N VAL A 302 -27.85 -18.94 4.64
CA VAL A 302 -27.43 -17.58 4.34
C VAL A 302 -26.51 -17.64 3.14
N GLY A 303 -26.75 -16.76 2.16
CA GLY A 303 -25.82 -16.52 1.06
C GLY A 303 -24.40 -16.12 1.53
N VAL A 304 -23.57 -15.58 0.64
CA VAL A 304 -22.15 -15.37 0.98
C VAL A 304 -21.95 -14.43 2.16
N GLY A 305 -21.52 -15.02 3.28
CA GLY A 305 -21.55 -14.35 4.60
C GLY A 305 -20.57 -13.20 4.73
N GLN A 306 -20.98 -12.19 5.49
CA GLN A 306 -20.18 -11.00 5.73
C GLN A 306 -18.93 -11.34 6.53
N GLY A 307 -17.76 -10.96 6.01
CA GLY A 307 -16.45 -11.24 6.62
C GLY A 307 -15.61 -12.27 5.86
N SER A 308 -16.20 -13.06 4.95
CA SER A 308 -15.43 -13.92 4.04
C SER A 308 -14.67 -13.09 3.01
N ALA A 309 -13.43 -13.48 2.72
CA ALA A 309 -12.63 -12.87 1.67
C ALA A 309 -13.22 -13.07 0.27
N LEU A 310 -13.99 -14.15 0.04
CA LEU A 310 -14.60 -14.45 -1.26
C LEU A 310 -15.96 -13.77 -1.47
N SER A 311 -16.63 -13.29 -0.41
CA SER A 311 -17.98 -12.69 -0.55
C SER A 311 -18.05 -11.58 -1.59
N PRO A 312 -17.16 -10.58 -1.60
CA PRO A 312 -17.22 -9.52 -2.61
C PRO A 312 -17.05 -10.04 -4.04
N VAL A 313 -16.22 -11.08 -4.23
CA VAL A 313 -15.96 -11.68 -5.54
C VAL A 313 -17.18 -12.44 -6.04
N ILE A 314 -17.75 -13.32 -5.21
CA ILE A 314 -18.92 -14.13 -5.56
C ILE A 314 -20.13 -13.22 -5.79
N SER A 315 -20.36 -12.21 -4.94
CA SER A 315 -21.41 -11.20 -5.16
C SER A 315 -21.20 -10.44 -6.47
N GLY A 316 -19.95 -10.09 -6.81
CA GLY A 316 -19.61 -9.46 -8.09
C GLY A 316 -19.89 -10.35 -9.30
N LEU A 317 -19.59 -11.65 -9.21
CA LEU A 317 -19.90 -12.63 -10.25
C LEU A 317 -21.41 -12.81 -10.41
N PHE A 318 -22.15 -12.85 -9.30
CA PHE A 318 -23.60 -13.00 -9.30
C PHE A 318 -24.32 -11.80 -9.95
N ILE A 319 -23.86 -10.57 -9.70
CA ILE A 319 -24.49 -9.37 -10.27
C ILE A 319 -24.07 -9.10 -11.73
N ALA A 320 -22.95 -9.65 -12.19
CA ALA A 320 -22.40 -9.35 -13.52
C ALA A 320 -23.35 -9.63 -14.70
N PRO A 321 -24.08 -10.77 -14.74
CA PRO A 321 -25.09 -11.02 -15.78
C PRO A 321 -26.19 -9.95 -15.82
N VAL A 322 -26.70 -9.56 -14.64
CA VAL A 322 -27.71 -8.50 -14.51
C VAL A 322 -27.18 -7.15 -15.04
N MET A 323 -25.91 -6.83 -14.77
CA MET A 323 -25.27 -5.63 -15.32
C MET A 323 -25.15 -5.67 -16.85
N LYS A 324 -24.86 -6.84 -17.44
CA LYS A 324 -24.77 -7.01 -18.91
C LYS A 324 -26.12 -6.77 -19.55
N LEU A 325 -27.19 -7.33 -18.99
CA LEU A 325 -28.57 -7.11 -19.46
C LEU A 325 -29.02 -5.66 -19.29
N PHE A 326 -28.74 -5.05 -18.13
CA PHE A 326 -29.03 -3.64 -17.90
C PHE A 326 -28.34 -2.77 -18.96
N TYR A 327 -27.06 -3.01 -19.24
CA TYR A 327 -26.33 -2.27 -20.27
C TYR A 327 -27.00 -2.38 -21.64
N ILE A 328 -27.40 -3.59 -22.06
CA ILE A 328 -28.07 -3.81 -23.35
C ILE A 328 -29.40 -3.02 -23.42
N LYS A 329 -30.24 -3.08 -22.39
CA LYS A 329 -31.56 -2.43 -22.38
C LYS A 329 -31.49 -0.92 -22.10
N ALA A 330 -30.51 -0.44 -21.35
CA ALA A 330 -30.38 0.95 -20.92
C ALA A 330 -29.51 1.83 -21.84
N ALA A 331 -28.59 1.24 -22.62
CA ALA A 331 -27.73 1.99 -23.54
C ALA A 331 -28.52 2.85 -24.56
N PRO A 332 -29.62 2.38 -25.18
CA PRO A 332 -30.44 3.21 -26.09
C PRO A 332 -31.05 4.45 -25.42
N LEU A 333 -31.18 4.44 -24.09
CA LEU A 333 -31.77 5.51 -23.28
C LEU A 333 -30.72 6.49 -22.72
N ASN A 334 -29.45 6.38 -23.13
CA ASN A 334 -28.33 7.14 -22.56
C ASN A 334 -28.22 6.98 -21.03
N MET A 335 -28.49 5.77 -20.56
CA MET A 335 -28.38 5.38 -19.16
C MET A 335 -27.25 4.38 -18.96
N THR A 336 -26.62 4.43 -17.80
CA THR A 336 -25.55 3.50 -17.43
C THR A 336 -25.61 3.23 -15.94
N LEU A 337 -25.46 1.96 -15.57
CA LEU A 337 -25.33 1.54 -14.18
C LEU A 337 -23.87 1.19 -13.90
N LEU A 338 -23.30 1.88 -12.91
CA LEU A 338 -22.00 1.56 -12.34
C LEU A 338 -22.24 0.89 -11.01
N SER A 339 -21.72 -0.32 -10.80
CA SER A 339 -21.85 -1.01 -9.52
C SER A 339 -20.48 -1.47 -9.02
N PHE A 340 -20.27 -1.37 -7.71
CA PHE A 340 -19.20 -2.05 -7.00
C PHE A 340 -19.82 -2.88 -5.89
N VAL A 341 -19.99 -4.19 -6.15
CA VAL A 341 -20.69 -5.12 -5.26
C VAL A 341 -22.12 -4.63 -5.00
N ASP A 342 -22.41 -4.11 -3.80
CA ASP A 342 -23.72 -3.63 -3.35
C ASP A 342 -23.94 -2.13 -3.61
N ASP A 343 -22.87 -1.37 -3.88
CA ASP A 343 -22.94 0.07 -4.13
C ASP A 343 -23.16 0.38 -5.62
N GLY A 344 -24.43 0.63 -6.00
CA GLY A 344 -24.83 1.03 -7.35
C GLY A 344 -24.90 2.55 -7.57
N THR A 345 -24.68 3.00 -8.81
CA THR A 345 -24.88 4.37 -9.28
C THR A 345 -25.44 4.37 -10.68
N ILE A 346 -26.65 4.91 -10.81
CA ILE A 346 -27.30 5.09 -12.09
C ILE A 346 -26.97 6.48 -12.60
N LEU A 347 -26.37 6.54 -13.78
CA LEU A 347 -26.11 7.76 -14.52
C LEU A 347 -27.11 7.81 -15.67
N ALA A 348 -27.90 8.88 -15.73
CA ALA A 348 -28.80 9.15 -16.83
C ALA A 348 -28.48 10.53 -17.42
N GLN A 349 -28.58 10.63 -18.75
CA GLN A 349 -28.35 11.86 -19.46
C GLN A 349 -29.51 12.14 -20.41
N SER A 350 -30.17 13.27 -20.20
CA SER A 350 -31.29 13.74 -21.01
C SER A 350 -31.16 15.24 -21.33
N LYS A 351 -32.09 15.77 -22.13
CA LYS A 351 -32.20 17.22 -22.36
C LYS A 351 -33.00 17.90 -21.25
N GLN A 352 -33.97 17.22 -20.64
CA GLN A 352 -34.78 17.70 -19.51
C GLN A 352 -34.68 16.75 -18.32
N LEU A 353 -34.60 17.28 -17.10
CA LEU A 353 -34.38 16.44 -15.91
C LEU A 353 -35.51 15.43 -15.67
N ASP A 354 -36.75 15.78 -16.02
CA ASP A 354 -37.94 14.95 -15.83
C ASP A 354 -37.94 13.68 -16.71
N ASP A 355 -37.24 13.69 -17.85
CA ASP A 355 -37.10 12.53 -18.74
C ASP A 355 -36.41 11.34 -18.05
N ASN A 356 -35.66 11.61 -16.97
CA ASN A 356 -34.91 10.59 -16.25
C ASN A 356 -35.78 9.79 -15.26
N ASN A 357 -37.08 10.07 -15.14
CA ASN A 357 -37.97 9.33 -14.23
C ASN A 357 -38.14 7.85 -14.62
N ILE A 358 -37.83 7.48 -15.87
CA ILE A 358 -37.85 6.10 -16.37
C ILE A 358 -36.85 5.17 -15.63
N ILE A 359 -35.86 5.74 -14.93
CA ILE A 359 -34.85 5.00 -14.17
C ILE A 359 -35.47 3.98 -13.21
N TYR A 360 -36.54 4.36 -12.52
CA TYR A 360 -37.19 3.49 -11.54
C TYR A 360 -37.78 2.24 -12.19
N LEU A 361 -38.46 2.41 -13.33
CA LEU A 361 -39.11 1.30 -14.06
C LEU A 361 -38.10 0.27 -14.55
N LEU A 362 -36.96 0.72 -15.09
CA LEU A 362 -35.87 -0.17 -15.51
C LEU A 362 -35.27 -0.93 -14.32
N PHE A 363 -35.12 -0.30 -13.16
CA PHE A 363 -34.52 -0.96 -12.00
C PHE A 363 -35.41 -2.07 -11.43
N VAL A 364 -36.72 -1.83 -11.36
CA VAL A 364 -37.72 -2.83 -10.96
C VAL A 364 -37.78 -3.99 -11.95
N ALA A 365 -37.67 -3.72 -13.25
CA ALA A 365 -37.70 -4.75 -14.29
C ALA A 365 -36.56 -5.79 -14.20
N PHE A 366 -35.48 -5.49 -13.46
CA PHE A 366 -34.37 -6.43 -13.20
C PHE A 366 -34.42 -7.06 -11.80
N ALA A 367 -35.58 -7.02 -11.14
CA ALA A 367 -35.81 -7.54 -9.78
C ALA A 367 -34.87 -6.93 -8.71
N LEU A 368 -34.34 -5.73 -8.96
CA LEU A 368 -33.52 -5.00 -8.00
C LEU A 368 -34.40 -4.07 -7.16
N VAL A 369 -34.14 -4.02 -5.84
CA VAL A 369 -34.88 -3.17 -4.90
C VAL A 369 -33.98 -2.01 -4.44
N LEU A 370 -34.44 -0.76 -4.62
CA LEU A 370 -33.76 0.43 -4.10
C LEU A 370 -34.22 0.74 -2.68
N GLU A 371 -33.29 0.78 -1.72
CA GLU A 371 -33.58 1.31 -0.38
C GLU A 371 -33.64 2.84 -0.42
N HIS A 372 -34.84 3.43 -0.49
CA HIS A 372 -35.03 4.89 -0.60
C HIS A 372 -34.25 5.71 0.43
N ASP A 373 -34.19 5.26 1.69
CA ASP A 373 -33.46 5.94 2.78
C ASP A 373 -31.94 6.04 2.55
N LYS A 374 -31.40 5.17 1.71
CA LYS A 374 -29.98 5.14 1.35
C LYS A 374 -29.70 5.77 -0.01
N THR A 375 -30.71 6.02 -0.82
CA THR A 375 -30.56 6.55 -2.18
C THR A 375 -30.29 8.06 -2.14
N GLU A 376 -29.26 8.49 -2.86
CA GLU A 376 -28.92 9.91 -3.03
C GLU A 376 -29.23 10.38 -4.46
N LEU A 377 -29.95 11.49 -4.59
CA LEU A 377 -30.21 12.16 -5.86
C LEU A 377 -29.22 13.32 -6.06
N PHE A 378 -28.67 13.45 -7.27
CA PHE A 378 -27.80 14.57 -7.62
C PHE A 378 -27.88 14.91 -9.12
N HIS A 379 -28.04 16.20 -9.43
CA HIS A 379 -28.19 16.68 -10.80
C HIS A 379 -26.97 17.50 -11.26
N PHE A 380 -26.33 17.07 -12.35
CA PHE A 380 -25.34 17.88 -13.06
C PHE A 380 -26.03 18.71 -14.16
N SER A 381 -25.97 20.03 -14.06
CA SER A 381 -26.55 20.93 -15.06
C SER A 381 -25.58 22.04 -15.44
N ARG A 382 -25.60 22.40 -16.73
CA ARG A 382 -24.89 23.59 -17.23
C ARG A 382 -25.68 24.87 -16.94
N ARG A 383 -26.95 24.77 -16.55
CA ARG A 383 -27.74 25.93 -16.14
C ARG A 383 -27.16 26.51 -14.86
N ARG A 384 -27.02 27.82 -14.84
CA ARG A 384 -26.52 28.58 -13.69
C ARG A 384 -27.62 28.92 -12.67
N ASP A 385 -28.87 28.58 -12.99
CA ASP A 385 -30.03 28.79 -12.14
C ASP A 385 -30.07 27.83 -10.93
N ALA A 386 -30.91 28.12 -9.95
CA ALA A 386 -31.09 27.29 -8.76
C ALA A 386 -31.97 26.05 -8.99
N TYR A 387 -32.39 25.77 -10.23
CA TYR A 387 -33.33 24.69 -10.53
C TYR A 387 -32.71 23.31 -10.24
N ASN A 388 -33.32 22.59 -9.30
CA ASN A 388 -32.83 21.32 -8.76
C ASN A 388 -34.03 20.46 -8.27
N PRO A 389 -34.79 19.83 -9.18
CA PRO A 389 -36.05 19.16 -8.88
C PRO A 389 -35.85 17.85 -8.11
N SER A 390 -36.84 17.50 -7.29
CA SER A 390 -36.88 16.21 -6.57
C SER A 390 -37.34 15.08 -7.50
N LEU A 391 -36.96 13.85 -7.20
CA LEU A 391 -37.33 12.65 -7.98
C LEU A 391 -38.27 11.78 -7.15
N ASP A 392 -39.46 11.49 -7.66
CA ASP A 392 -40.35 10.51 -7.05
C ASP A 392 -39.98 9.10 -7.55
N LEU A 393 -39.69 8.20 -6.61
CA LEU A 393 -39.37 6.81 -6.89
C LEU A 393 -40.58 5.88 -6.68
N GLY A 394 -41.76 6.41 -6.33
CA GLY A 394 -42.92 5.57 -6.02
C GLY A 394 -42.77 4.80 -4.69
N TYR A 395 -43.45 3.65 -4.58
CA TYR A 395 -43.49 2.84 -3.36
C TYR A 395 -42.61 1.59 -3.46
N ALA A 396 -41.77 1.36 -2.45
CA ALA A 396 -41.02 0.11 -2.26
C ALA A 396 -41.14 -0.40 -0.81
N PRO A 397 -41.40 -1.71 -0.57
CA PRO A 397 -41.57 -2.25 0.78
C PRO A 397 -40.35 -2.01 1.69
N HIS A 398 -40.59 -1.61 2.94
CA HIS A 398 -39.56 -1.36 3.97
C HIS A 398 -38.55 -0.24 3.64
N THR A 399 -38.96 0.76 2.84
CA THR A 399 -38.15 1.94 2.48
C THR A 399 -38.82 3.24 2.91
N GLY A 400 -38.05 4.32 3.11
CA GLY A 400 -38.59 5.62 3.51
C GLY A 400 -39.31 6.43 2.43
N ASN A 401 -39.72 7.65 2.82
CA ASN A 401 -40.62 8.52 2.05
C ASN A 401 -39.96 9.11 0.78
N THR A 402 -40.72 9.11 -0.33
CA THR A 402 -40.45 9.88 -1.56
C THR A 402 -41.20 11.23 -1.53
N PRO A 403 -40.82 12.25 -2.34
CA PRO A 403 -39.75 12.29 -3.34
C PRO A 403 -38.36 12.54 -2.74
N LEU A 404 -37.34 11.99 -3.40
CA LEU A 404 -35.93 12.22 -3.07
C LEU A 404 -35.52 13.65 -3.41
N LYS A 405 -35.02 14.37 -2.40
CA LYS A 405 -34.47 15.72 -2.58
C LYS A 405 -33.00 15.67 -3.01
N PRO A 406 -32.59 16.46 -4.01
CA PRO A 406 -31.19 16.48 -4.43
C PRO A 406 -30.26 16.97 -3.33
N LYS A 407 -29.08 16.34 -3.21
CA LYS A 407 -28.02 16.78 -2.28
C LYS A 407 -27.28 18.00 -2.82
N THR A 408 -26.63 18.75 -1.94
CA THR A 408 -25.75 19.89 -2.31
C THR A 408 -24.37 19.42 -2.79
N TYR A 409 -23.92 18.28 -2.28
CA TYR A 409 -22.75 17.54 -2.73
C TYR A 409 -23.10 16.06 -2.77
N TRP A 410 -22.61 15.36 -3.78
CA TRP A 410 -22.78 13.91 -3.91
C TRP A 410 -21.50 13.20 -3.48
N ARG A 411 -21.64 12.22 -2.57
CA ARG A 411 -20.52 11.42 -2.10
C ARG A 411 -20.54 10.05 -2.77
N TYR A 412 -19.59 9.80 -3.65
CA TYR A 412 -19.46 8.51 -4.33
C TYR A 412 -18.06 7.94 -4.19
N LEU A 413 -17.93 6.71 -3.69
CA LEU A 413 -16.63 6.04 -3.44
C LEU A 413 -15.62 6.93 -2.68
N GLY A 414 -16.11 7.75 -1.75
CA GLY A 414 -15.28 8.69 -0.98
C GLY A 414 -14.88 9.99 -1.69
N PHE A 415 -15.31 10.21 -2.92
CA PHE A 415 -15.19 11.48 -3.64
C PHE A 415 -16.40 12.37 -3.37
N TYR A 416 -16.19 13.69 -3.41
CA TYR A 416 -17.26 14.67 -3.19
C TYR A 416 -17.39 15.51 -4.46
N PHE A 417 -18.54 15.43 -5.11
CA PHE A 417 -18.83 16.17 -6.33
C PHE A 417 -19.78 17.32 -6.00
N ASP A 418 -19.39 18.52 -6.41
CA ASP A 418 -20.29 19.68 -6.46
C ASP A 418 -20.84 19.86 -7.88
N ARG A 419 -21.97 20.56 -8.00
CA ARG A 419 -22.70 20.74 -9.27
C ARG A 419 -21.84 21.38 -10.37
N GLY A 420 -20.88 22.23 -9.98
CA GLY A 420 -19.95 22.89 -10.88
C GLY A 420 -18.64 22.13 -11.15
N LEU A 421 -18.47 20.94 -10.57
CA LEU A 421 -17.24 20.14 -10.63
C LEU A 421 -15.98 20.95 -10.24
N THR A 422 -16.12 21.84 -9.26
CA THR A 422 -15.00 22.64 -8.71
C THR A 422 -14.14 21.85 -7.72
N PHE A 423 -14.67 20.76 -7.18
CA PHE A 423 -14.09 19.89 -6.16
C PHE A 423 -13.65 20.63 -4.89
N HIS A 424 -14.23 21.81 -4.62
CA HIS A 424 -13.90 22.60 -3.43
C HIS A 424 -14.19 21.83 -2.14
N GLU A 425 -15.38 21.22 -2.04
CA GLU A 425 -15.80 20.47 -0.87
C GLU A 425 -14.94 19.22 -0.65
N HIS A 426 -14.56 18.53 -1.74
CA HIS A 426 -13.68 17.39 -1.70
C HIS A 426 -12.35 17.73 -1.04
N VAL A 427 -11.67 18.76 -1.53
CA VAL A 427 -10.37 19.11 -0.98
C VAL A 427 -10.49 19.76 0.39
N ARG A 428 -11.55 20.53 0.66
CA ARG A 428 -11.82 21.06 2.00
C ARG A 428 -11.93 19.93 3.02
N TYR A 429 -12.69 18.90 2.71
CA TYR A 429 -12.87 17.73 3.57
C TYR A 429 -11.54 17.02 3.83
N TYR A 430 -10.81 16.64 2.78
CA TYR A 430 -9.56 15.89 2.91
C TYR A 430 -8.40 16.71 3.48
N ALA A 431 -8.29 18.00 3.15
CA ALA A 431 -7.33 18.91 3.77
C ALA A 431 -7.62 19.10 5.26
N THR A 432 -8.89 19.21 5.65
CA THR A 432 -9.30 19.28 7.07
C THR A 432 -8.99 17.98 7.80
N LYS A 433 -9.31 16.83 7.22
CA LYS A 433 -9.00 15.51 7.78
C LYS A 433 -7.49 15.29 7.94
N ALA A 434 -6.70 15.70 6.96
CA ALA A 434 -5.24 15.68 7.04
C ALA A 434 -4.72 16.63 8.13
N PHE A 435 -5.29 17.84 8.23
CA PHE A 435 -4.94 18.82 9.25
C PHE A 435 -5.25 18.33 10.66
N THR A 436 -6.43 17.76 10.90
CA THR A 436 -6.80 17.22 12.23
C THR A 436 -5.89 16.07 12.62
N THR A 437 -5.49 15.22 11.66
CA THR A 437 -4.51 14.16 11.87
C THR A 437 -3.15 14.74 12.32
N VAL A 438 -2.65 15.78 11.64
CA VAL A 438 -1.41 16.47 12.05
C VAL A 438 -1.53 17.10 13.44
N GLN A 439 -2.68 17.68 13.79
CA GLN A 439 -2.88 18.24 15.13
C GLN A 439 -2.85 17.15 16.21
N ALA A 440 -3.51 16.02 15.96
CA ALA A 440 -3.53 14.91 16.90
C ALA A 440 -2.13 14.25 17.03
N MET A 441 -1.35 14.15 15.94
CA MET A 441 0.04 13.65 15.96
C MET A 441 0.98 14.46 16.89
N ARG A 442 0.63 15.69 17.27
CA ARG A 442 1.41 16.48 18.24
C ARG A 442 1.50 15.82 19.62
N MET A 443 0.61 14.89 19.93
CA MET A 443 0.70 14.09 21.16
C MET A 443 1.88 13.10 21.15
N LEU A 444 2.42 12.78 19.97
CA LEU A 444 3.54 11.84 19.81
C LEU A 444 4.91 12.51 19.90
N GLY A 445 4.97 13.84 20.06
CA GLY A 445 6.24 14.55 20.24
C GLY A 445 6.14 16.05 19.98
N ASN A 446 7.08 16.79 20.58
CA ASN A 446 7.19 18.25 20.55
C ASN A 446 8.65 18.69 20.30
N SER A 447 9.02 19.94 20.54
CA SER A 447 10.41 20.42 20.31
C SER A 447 11.45 19.86 21.27
N THR A 448 11.07 19.17 22.35
CA THR A 448 11.98 18.64 23.38
C THR A 448 12.02 17.11 23.43
N ARG A 449 10.94 16.43 23.06
CA ARG A 449 10.79 14.97 23.29
C ARG A 449 9.82 14.27 22.34
N GLY A 450 9.71 12.94 22.50
CA GLY A 450 8.87 12.04 21.72
C GLY A 450 9.57 11.59 20.44
N LEU A 451 8.82 11.50 19.34
CA LEU A 451 9.36 11.06 18.05
C LEU A 451 10.45 11.98 17.52
N SER A 452 11.49 11.42 16.91
CA SER A 452 12.53 12.19 16.21
C SER A 452 11.96 12.89 14.96
N PRO A 453 12.57 13.99 14.47
CA PRO A 453 12.14 14.66 13.24
C PRO A 453 12.05 13.72 12.03
N LYS A 454 12.97 12.75 11.88
CA LYS A 454 12.90 11.71 10.84
C LYS A 454 11.63 10.86 10.97
N GLN A 455 11.31 10.41 12.19
CA GLN A 455 10.10 9.62 12.44
C GLN A 455 8.82 10.43 12.21
N ARG A 456 8.79 11.71 12.62
CA ARG A 456 7.65 12.62 12.35
C ARG A 456 7.41 12.79 10.86
N ARG A 457 8.47 13.00 10.08
CA ARG A 457 8.37 13.08 8.62
C ARG A 457 7.87 11.78 8.01
N LEU A 458 8.35 10.64 8.50
CA LEU A 458 7.87 9.33 8.06
C LEU A 458 6.36 9.19 8.28
N LEU A 459 5.86 9.53 9.48
CA LEU A 459 4.42 9.51 9.77
C LEU A 459 3.62 10.50 8.90
N TYR A 460 4.13 11.71 8.68
CA TYR A 460 3.49 12.67 7.79
C TYR A 460 3.36 12.10 6.36
N ARG A 461 4.45 11.56 5.81
CA ARG A 461 4.46 11.01 4.45
C ARG A 461 3.56 9.78 4.33
N SER A 462 3.54 8.90 5.33
CA SER A 462 2.81 7.63 5.27
C SER A 462 1.33 7.77 5.63
N CYS A 463 0.96 8.70 6.52
CA CYS A 463 -0.39 8.79 7.07
C CYS A 463 -1.14 10.06 6.67
N VAL A 464 -0.45 11.17 6.38
CA VAL A 464 -1.11 12.47 6.10
C VAL A 464 -1.16 12.76 4.61
N VAL A 465 -0.06 12.55 3.88
CA VAL A 465 0.00 12.80 2.44
C VAL A 465 -1.08 12.01 1.67
N PRO A 466 -1.28 10.70 1.90
CA PRO A 466 -2.33 9.94 1.20
C PRO A 466 -3.75 10.49 1.42
N ILE A 467 -4.03 11.00 2.64
CA ILE A 467 -5.30 11.66 2.95
C ILE A 467 -5.40 12.98 2.17
N ALA A 468 -4.37 13.82 2.24
CA ALA A 468 -4.38 15.16 1.65
C ALA A 468 -4.43 15.15 0.12
N THR A 469 -3.85 14.12 -0.52
CA THR A 469 -3.81 13.98 -1.97
C THR A 469 -4.87 13.02 -2.50
N TYR A 470 -5.81 12.56 -1.65
CA TYR A 470 -6.88 11.68 -2.11
C TYR A 470 -7.61 12.31 -3.30
N GLY A 471 -7.81 11.52 -4.35
CA GLY A 471 -8.54 11.95 -5.54
C GLY A 471 -7.93 13.06 -6.38
N TYR A 472 -6.66 13.42 -6.20
CA TYR A 472 -6.01 14.50 -6.95
C TYR A 472 -6.18 14.39 -8.48
N ARG A 473 -6.25 13.18 -9.03
CA ARG A 473 -6.44 12.94 -10.47
C ARG A 473 -7.77 13.45 -11.02
N LEU A 474 -8.77 13.75 -10.19
CA LEU A 474 -10.04 14.30 -10.64
C LEU A 474 -10.03 15.83 -10.75
N TRP A 475 -9.30 16.50 -9.87
CA TRP A 475 -9.38 17.95 -9.71
C TRP A 475 -8.08 18.69 -10.01
N TYR A 476 -6.93 18.01 -10.03
CA TYR A 476 -5.63 18.60 -10.32
C TYR A 476 -5.16 18.25 -11.74
N PHE A 477 -5.43 19.15 -12.68
CA PHE A 477 -5.01 19.09 -14.08
C PHE A 477 -4.83 20.53 -14.62
N ASP A 478 -4.21 20.68 -15.79
CA ASP A 478 -3.97 21.97 -16.43
C ASP A 478 -5.29 22.70 -16.78
N GLY A 479 -5.38 23.98 -16.39
CA GLY A 479 -6.60 24.77 -16.52
C GLY A 479 -7.64 24.60 -15.39
N ALA A 480 -7.42 23.71 -14.42
CA ALA A 480 -8.33 23.56 -13.28
C ALA A 480 -8.32 24.78 -12.33
N ARG A 481 -9.51 25.18 -11.82
CA ARG A 481 -9.69 26.35 -10.94
C ARG A 481 -9.32 26.06 -9.47
N ASN A 482 -8.04 25.82 -9.20
CA ASN A 482 -7.57 25.24 -7.94
C ASN A 482 -6.94 26.23 -6.94
N LYS A 483 -7.00 27.54 -7.17
CA LYS A 483 -6.29 28.54 -6.32
C LYS A 483 -6.73 28.49 -4.84
N GLY A 484 -8.03 28.51 -4.57
CA GLY A 484 -8.57 28.46 -3.19
C GLY A 484 -8.24 27.14 -2.49
N THR A 485 -8.42 26.04 -3.23
CA THR A 485 -8.09 24.67 -2.85
C THR A 485 -6.62 24.48 -2.43
N MET A 486 -5.69 25.05 -3.21
CA MET A 486 -4.27 24.98 -2.92
C MET A 486 -3.88 25.68 -1.61
N THR A 487 -4.57 26.76 -1.25
CA THR A 487 -4.31 27.50 -0.01
C THR A 487 -4.58 26.64 1.23
N GLN A 488 -5.64 25.84 1.24
CA GLN A 488 -5.97 24.93 2.34
C GLN A 488 -4.87 23.88 2.55
N LEU A 489 -4.41 23.28 1.45
CA LEU A 489 -3.33 22.29 1.47
C LEU A 489 -1.99 22.88 1.94
N LYS A 490 -1.63 24.08 1.47
CA LYS A 490 -0.43 24.81 1.92
C LYS A 490 -0.46 25.08 3.43
N ARG A 491 -1.63 25.48 3.97
CA ARG A 491 -1.80 25.69 5.42
C ARG A 491 -1.61 24.41 6.22
N MET A 492 -2.15 23.29 5.73
CA MET A 492 -1.95 21.97 6.34
C MET A 492 -0.47 21.57 6.33
N GLN A 493 0.21 21.65 5.19
CA GLN A 493 1.63 21.31 5.09
C GLN A 493 2.50 22.20 5.98
N ARG A 494 2.21 23.51 6.08
CA ARG A 494 2.94 24.40 7.00
C ARG A 494 2.84 23.91 8.46
N LYS A 495 1.67 23.45 8.91
CA LYS A 495 1.53 22.89 10.27
C LYS A 495 2.30 21.60 10.44
N ALA A 496 2.33 20.74 9.43
CA ALA A 496 3.13 19.53 9.45
C ALA A 496 4.63 19.83 9.51
N ALA A 497 5.09 20.77 8.68
CA ALA A 497 6.49 21.22 8.67
C ALA A 497 6.89 21.76 10.06
N LEU A 498 6.07 22.64 10.66
CA LEU A 498 6.30 23.15 12.02
C LEU A 498 6.41 22.04 13.08
N TRP A 499 5.58 20.99 12.99
CA TRP A 499 5.63 19.87 13.92
C TRP A 499 6.87 18.99 13.73
N ILE A 500 7.20 18.67 12.47
CA ILE A 500 8.40 17.90 12.11
C ILE A 500 9.66 18.62 12.60
N THR A 501 9.75 19.93 12.35
CA THR A 501 10.94 20.70 12.68
C THR A 501 10.96 21.27 14.09
N GLY A 502 9.87 21.17 14.84
CA GLY A 502 9.71 21.84 16.14
C GLY A 502 9.83 23.37 16.04
N ALA A 503 9.44 23.97 14.92
CA ALA A 503 9.75 25.36 14.63
C ALA A 503 8.80 26.40 15.22
N PHE A 504 9.31 27.63 15.42
CA PHE A 504 8.52 28.78 15.81
C PHE A 504 7.51 29.14 14.72
N ARG A 505 6.33 29.61 15.14
CA ARG A 505 5.22 29.94 14.23
C ARG A 505 5.57 31.04 13.21
N THR A 506 6.56 31.87 13.52
CA THR A 506 7.06 32.98 12.70
C THR A 506 8.07 32.54 11.63
N SER A 507 8.58 31.30 11.68
CA SER A 507 9.58 30.84 10.72
C SER A 507 9.04 30.78 9.27
N PRO A 508 9.83 31.18 8.25
CA PRO A 508 9.44 31.17 6.83
C PRO A 508 9.06 29.79 6.30
N THR A 509 8.00 29.69 5.49
CA THR A 509 7.49 28.38 5.02
C THR A 509 8.51 27.61 4.18
N GLY A 510 9.17 28.26 3.21
CA GLY A 510 10.09 27.58 2.31
C GLY A 510 11.31 27.00 3.03
N GLY A 511 11.86 27.74 4.00
CA GLY A 511 12.92 27.25 4.87
C GLY A 511 12.49 26.05 5.73
N LEU A 512 11.26 26.05 6.25
CA LEU A 512 10.72 24.90 7.00
C LEU A 512 10.52 23.68 6.12
N GLU A 513 9.99 23.86 4.91
CA GLU A 513 9.82 22.80 3.92
C GLU A 513 11.16 22.15 3.57
N ALA A 514 12.19 22.98 3.33
CA ALA A 514 13.56 22.52 3.08
C ALA A 514 14.13 21.70 4.24
N LEU A 515 14.08 22.23 5.48
CA LEU A 515 14.59 21.55 6.68
C LEU A 515 13.84 20.25 6.99
N ALA A 516 12.52 20.23 6.77
CA ALA A 516 11.68 19.06 6.98
C ALA A 516 11.77 18.03 5.84
N GLY A 517 12.51 18.32 4.76
CA GLY A 517 12.55 17.46 3.58
C GLY A 517 11.17 17.27 2.94
N LEU A 518 10.34 18.32 2.94
CA LEU A 518 9.00 18.33 2.37
C LEU A 518 8.99 19.18 1.11
N ILE A 519 8.71 18.56 -0.03
CA ILE A 519 8.49 19.30 -1.28
C ILE A 519 7.20 20.14 -1.16
N PRO A 520 7.14 21.37 -1.70
CA PRO A 520 5.92 22.19 -1.70
C PRO A 520 4.70 21.43 -2.24
N VAL A 521 3.54 21.55 -1.59
CA VAL A 521 2.35 20.73 -1.94
C VAL A 521 1.99 20.80 -3.43
N HIS A 522 2.06 21.98 -4.03
CA HIS A 522 1.75 22.14 -5.46
C HIS A 522 2.73 21.37 -6.37
N LEU A 523 4.01 21.28 -6.00
CA LEU A 523 5.00 20.47 -6.70
C LEU A 523 4.85 18.98 -6.40
N MET A 524 4.39 18.63 -5.19
CA MET A 524 4.00 17.25 -4.86
C MET A 524 2.87 16.78 -5.77
N LEU A 525 1.81 17.58 -5.91
CA LEU A 525 0.68 17.29 -6.80
C LEU A 525 1.10 17.25 -8.27
N LYS A 526 1.93 18.19 -8.72
CA LYS A 526 2.53 18.17 -10.07
C LYS A 526 3.27 16.86 -10.34
N LYS A 527 4.13 16.42 -9.41
CA LYS A 527 4.83 15.14 -9.51
C LYS A 527 3.87 13.96 -9.58
N LEU A 528 2.85 13.94 -8.71
CA LEU A 528 1.85 12.87 -8.69
C LEU A 528 1.04 12.83 -9.99
N ALA A 529 0.68 13.98 -10.57
CA ALA A 529 -0.01 14.10 -11.85
C ALA A 529 0.86 13.60 -13.01
N MET A 530 2.11 14.06 -13.10
CA MET A 530 3.05 13.58 -14.13
C MET A 530 3.24 12.05 -14.06
N ARG A 531 3.37 11.49 -12.86
CA ARG A 531 3.55 10.03 -12.67
C ARG A 531 2.29 9.21 -12.92
N ALA A 532 1.11 9.80 -12.69
CA ALA A 532 -0.18 9.12 -12.87
C ALA A 532 -0.41 8.72 -14.32
N VAL A 533 0.00 9.58 -15.25
CA VAL A 533 -0.25 9.40 -16.69
C VAL A 533 0.25 8.05 -17.18
N TYR A 534 1.44 7.65 -16.76
CA TYR A 534 2.06 6.42 -17.23
C TYR A 534 1.38 5.15 -16.73
N HIS A 535 0.55 5.24 -15.68
CA HIS A 535 -0.23 4.09 -15.23
C HIS A 535 -1.27 3.65 -16.27
N ILE A 536 -1.72 4.54 -17.16
CA ILE A 536 -2.71 4.17 -18.18
C ILE A 536 -2.10 3.26 -19.25
N ALA A 537 -0.81 3.41 -19.54
CA ALA A 537 -0.10 2.53 -20.46
C ALA A 537 0.02 1.10 -19.94
N THR A 538 0.01 0.91 -18.62
CA THR A 538 0.12 -0.40 -17.96
C THR A 538 -1.23 -1.09 -17.78
N LEU A 539 -2.34 -0.47 -18.21
CA LEU A 539 -3.67 -1.08 -18.16
C LEU A 539 -3.86 -2.05 -19.32
N SER A 540 -4.76 -3.02 -19.15
CA SER A 540 -5.12 -3.96 -20.23
C SER A 540 -5.63 -3.25 -21.48
N ASP A 541 -5.51 -3.89 -22.64
CA ASP A 541 -5.89 -3.32 -23.94
C ASP A 541 -7.39 -3.01 -24.04
N THR A 542 -8.22 -3.69 -23.23
CA THR A 542 -9.67 -3.53 -23.16
C THR A 542 -10.13 -2.69 -21.96
N HIS A 543 -9.20 -2.09 -21.21
CA HIS A 543 -9.53 -1.36 -20.00
C HIS A 543 -10.45 -0.16 -20.29
N PRO A 544 -11.55 0.06 -19.52
CA PRO A 544 -12.50 1.14 -19.80
C PRO A 544 -11.88 2.53 -19.89
N LEU A 545 -10.88 2.88 -19.07
CA LEU A 545 -10.19 4.17 -19.21
C LEU A 545 -9.53 4.39 -20.59
N ARG A 546 -9.13 3.34 -21.31
CA ARG A 546 -8.57 3.47 -22.66
C ARG A 546 -9.62 3.91 -23.66
N SER A 547 -10.91 3.54 -23.47
CA SER A 547 -12.00 3.96 -24.36
C SER A 547 -12.16 5.46 -24.46
N MET A 548 -11.68 6.21 -23.46
CA MET A 548 -11.74 7.67 -23.40
C MET A 548 -10.52 8.36 -24.04
N MET A 549 -9.48 7.61 -24.42
CA MET A 549 -8.20 8.12 -24.93
C MET A 549 -8.20 8.26 -26.46
N GLY A 550 -7.17 8.88 -27.03
CA GLY A 550 -6.96 9.02 -28.47
C GLY A 550 -6.62 7.69 -29.15
N GLU A 551 -6.65 7.68 -30.50
CA GLU A 551 -6.49 6.48 -31.33
C GLU A 551 -5.26 5.64 -30.98
N GLY A 552 -4.11 6.27 -30.73
CA GLY A 552 -2.87 5.58 -30.37
C GLY A 552 -2.92 4.82 -29.03
N LEU A 553 -3.93 5.04 -28.19
CA LEU A 553 -4.05 4.47 -26.84
C LEU A 553 -5.31 3.63 -26.63
N LEU A 554 -6.29 3.74 -27.53
CA LEU A 554 -7.49 2.90 -27.54
C LEU A 554 -7.13 1.42 -27.52
N LYS A 555 -6.10 1.02 -28.28
CA LYS A 555 -5.73 -0.39 -28.51
C LYS A 555 -6.95 -1.23 -28.94
N ARG A 556 -7.41 -2.18 -28.11
CA ARG A 556 -8.57 -3.06 -28.37
C ARG A 556 -9.85 -2.58 -27.68
N ALA A 557 -9.82 -1.47 -26.95
CA ALA A 557 -11.02 -0.90 -26.34
C ALA A 557 -11.86 -0.19 -27.41
N ALA A 558 -13.16 -0.47 -27.42
CA ALA A 558 -14.10 0.31 -28.24
C ALA A 558 -14.10 1.77 -27.75
N PRO A 559 -14.01 2.78 -28.64
CA PRO A 559 -14.03 4.17 -28.23
C PRO A 559 -15.38 4.51 -27.61
N HIS A 560 -15.36 5.17 -26.45
CA HIS A 560 -16.57 5.73 -25.88
C HIS A 560 -17.07 6.91 -26.74
N ALA A 561 -18.36 7.21 -26.74
CA ALA A 561 -18.95 8.31 -27.53
C ALA A 561 -18.32 9.70 -27.25
N ARG A 562 -17.63 9.84 -26.12
CA ARG A 562 -16.89 11.05 -25.70
C ARG A 562 -15.37 10.84 -25.66
N SER A 563 -14.87 9.85 -26.39
CA SER A 563 -13.45 9.55 -26.50
C SER A 563 -12.69 10.69 -27.15
N ALA A 564 -11.46 10.95 -26.70
CA ALA A 564 -10.55 11.87 -27.38
C ALA A 564 -10.29 11.44 -28.84
N ALA A 565 -10.38 10.15 -29.16
CA ALA A 565 -10.26 9.63 -30.52
C ALA A 565 -11.35 10.20 -31.46
N LEU A 566 -12.57 10.39 -30.95
CA LEU A 566 -13.71 10.90 -31.72
C LEU A 566 -13.79 12.45 -31.72
N MET A 567 -12.90 13.13 -30.98
CA MET A 567 -12.90 14.59 -30.89
C MET A 567 -12.06 15.23 -32.00
N THR A 568 -12.59 16.31 -32.60
CA THR A 568 -11.82 17.18 -33.49
C THR A 568 -10.70 17.92 -32.74
N PRO A 569 -9.62 18.35 -33.41
CA PRO A 569 -8.54 19.11 -32.78
C PRO A 569 -9.03 20.36 -32.03
N ALA A 570 -10.02 21.07 -32.59
CA ALA A 570 -10.62 22.24 -31.96
C ALA A 570 -11.39 21.89 -30.67
N MET A 571 -12.04 20.72 -30.61
CA MET A 571 -12.68 20.23 -29.39
C MET A 571 -11.65 19.84 -28.34
N ARG A 572 -10.60 19.10 -28.72
CA ARG A 572 -9.52 18.70 -27.79
C ARG A 572 -8.86 19.92 -27.14
N GLY A 573 -8.59 20.98 -27.90
CA GLY A 573 -8.02 22.22 -27.35
C GLY A 573 -8.90 22.92 -26.29
N LYS A 574 -10.22 22.74 -26.35
CA LYS A 574 -11.18 23.31 -25.40
C LYS A 574 -11.42 22.45 -24.17
N VAL A 575 -11.27 21.13 -24.29
CA VAL A 575 -11.49 20.18 -23.18
C VAL A 575 -10.24 20.14 -22.31
N LYS A 576 -10.38 20.59 -21.06
CA LYS A 576 -9.33 20.50 -20.04
C LYS A 576 -9.70 19.44 -19.02
N SER A 577 -8.92 18.36 -18.99
CA SER A 577 -9.12 17.26 -18.05
C SER A 577 -7.84 16.44 -17.91
N THR A 578 -7.78 15.63 -16.85
CA THR A 578 -6.70 14.66 -16.64
C THR A 578 -6.60 13.65 -17.78
N VAL A 579 -7.72 13.26 -18.40
CA VAL A 579 -7.71 12.35 -19.56
C VAL A 579 -6.96 12.98 -20.73
N MET A 580 -7.18 14.27 -20.99
CA MET A 580 -6.46 14.95 -22.07
C MET A 580 -4.96 15.09 -21.78
N GLU A 581 -4.58 15.41 -20.55
CA GLU A 581 -3.15 15.45 -20.18
C GLU A 581 -2.45 14.09 -20.32
N VAL A 582 -3.18 12.99 -20.08
CA VAL A 582 -2.65 11.64 -20.26
C VAL A 582 -2.34 11.40 -21.72
N ASP A 583 -3.33 11.63 -22.59
CA ASP A 583 -3.23 11.44 -24.04
C ASP A 583 -2.01 12.18 -24.62
N GLU A 584 -1.82 13.42 -24.15
CA GLU A 584 -0.71 14.31 -24.54
C GLU A 584 0.65 13.96 -23.95
N ARG A 585 0.78 13.06 -22.98
CA ARG A 585 2.09 12.81 -22.32
C ARG A 585 2.53 11.36 -22.39
N VAL A 586 1.61 10.43 -22.55
CA VAL A 586 1.93 9.00 -22.49
C VAL A 586 2.78 8.54 -23.67
N HIS A 587 2.74 9.22 -24.82
CA HIS A 587 3.60 8.91 -25.97
C HIS A 587 5.10 9.15 -25.72
N THR A 588 5.48 9.77 -24.61
CA THR A 588 6.89 9.84 -24.15
C THR A 588 7.41 8.51 -23.58
N LEU A 589 6.51 7.58 -23.26
CA LEU A 589 6.81 6.21 -22.86
C LEU A 589 6.89 5.34 -24.12
N THR A 590 8.01 4.64 -24.31
CA THR A 590 8.19 3.74 -25.45
C THR A 590 8.09 2.26 -25.06
N GLU A 591 8.06 1.99 -23.76
CA GLU A 591 7.92 0.66 -23.20
C GLU A 591 6.51 0.11 -23.44
N SER A 592 6.42 -1.17 -23.83
CA SER A 592 5.18 -1.93 -23.96
C SER A 592 4.95 -2.83 -22.75
N PHE A 593 3.70 -2.97 -22.36
CA PHE A 593 3.28 -3.83 -21.25
C PHE A 593 2.29 -4.87 -21.74
N GLU A 594 2.37 -6.06 -21.16
CA GLU A 594 1.44 -7.17 -21.34
C GLU A 594 0.82 -7.53 -19.98
N PRO A 595 -0.24 -6.82 -19.52
CA PRO A 595 -0.79 -7.02 -18.19
C PRO A 595 -1.42 -8.39 -17.92
N PHE A 596 -1.75 -9.10 -19.00
CA PHE A 596 -2.30 -10.45 -18.98
C PHE A 596 -1.42 -11.40 -19.81
N ALA A 597 -0.10 -11.20 -19.78
CA ALA A 597 0.86 -12.10 -20.38
C ALA A 597 0.56 -13.55 -19.94
N PRO A 598 0.59 -14.54 -20.85
CA PRO A 598 0.35 -15.95 -20.48
C PRO A 598 1.24 -16.41 -19.33
N GLU A 599 2.50 -15.97 -19.32
CA GLU A 599 3.50 -16.30 -18.30
C GLU A 599 3.16 -15.72 -16.91
N ALA A 600 2.24 -14.75 -16.84
CA ALA A 600 1.79 -14.14 -15.58
C ALA A 600 0.54 -14.82 -15.01
N ARG A 601 -0.05 -15.80 -15.71
CA ARG A 601 -1.24 -16.51 -15.24
C ARG A 601 -0.86 -17.41 -14.06
N PRO A 602 -1.65 -17.40 -12.97
CA PRO A 602 -1.54 -18.40 -11.90
C PRO A 602 -1.46 -19.82 -12.47
N GLY A 603 -0.51 -20.64 -12.01
CA GLY A 603 -0.23 -21.99 -12.52
C GLY A 603 0.68 -22.06 -13.76
N ASP A 604 0.83 -20.97 -14.50
CA ASP A 604 1.68 -20.89 -15.71
C ASP A 604 3.02 -20.18 -15.45
N ARG A 605 3.19 -19.55 -14.29
CA ARG A 605 4.44 -18.85 -13.96
C ARG A 605 5.57 -19.86 -13.82
N LEU A 606 6.78 -19.44 -14.19
CA LEU A 606 7.99 -20.24 -13.99
C LEU A 606 8.16 -20.71 -12.54
N LEU A 607 7.87 -19.84 -11.58
CA LEU A 607 7.95 -20.17 -10.15
C LEU A 607 6.87 -21.16 -9.69
N ASP A 608 5.77 -21.30 -10.43
CA ASP A 608 4.70 -22.25 -10.11
C ASP A 608 5.06 -23.64 -10.67
N ARG A 609 5.66 -23.69 -11.87
CA ARG A 609 5.94 -24.95 -12.60
C ARG A 609 7.33 -25.54 -12.35
N TYR A 610 8.34 -24.71 -12.14
CA TYR A 610 9.76 -25.11 -12.15
C TYR A 610 10.53 -24.62 -10.91
N ALA A 611 9.85 -24.47 -9.78
CA ALA A 611 10.42 -23.94 -8.54
C ALA A 611 11.70 -24.67 -8.09
N ASP A 612 11.77 -25.98 -8.33
CA ASP A 612 12.90 -26.85 -8.02
C ASP A 612 14.11 -26.64 -8.94
N ARG A 613 13.92 -26.01 -10.11
CA ARG A 613 14.95 -25.75 -11.13
C ARG A 613 15.42 -24.28 -11.16
N LEU A 614 14.78 -23.41 -10.37
CA LEU A 614 15.04 -21.98 -10.27
C LEU A 614 15.64 -21.64 -8.88
N HIS A 615 16.90 -21.21 -8.87
CA HIS A 615 17.59 -20.89 -7.62
C HIS A 615 18.03 -19.43 -7.56
N PHE A 616 17.84 -18.79 -6.40
CA PHE A 616 18.30 -17.44 -6.10
C PHE A 616 19.26 -17.49 -4.93
N ASP A 617 20.53 -17.20 -5.19
CA ASP A 617 21.60 -17.19 -4.20
C ASP A 617 21.85 -15.75 -3.73
N GLU A 618 21.11 -15.38 -2.68
CA GLU A 618 21.14 -14.06 -2.04
C GLU A 618 22.28 -13.93 -1.01
N CYS A 619 22.56 -12.70 -0.55
CA CYS A 619 23.56 -12.40 0.46
C CYS A 619 23.03 -11.40 1.48
N ASP A 620 23.41 -11.58 2.75
CA ASP A 620 23.20 -10.55 3.76
C ASP A 620 24.06 -9.29 3.45
N PRO A 621 23.52 -8.07 3.65
CA PRO A 621 24.26 -6.84 3.38
C PRO A 621 25.51 -6.71 4.27
N GLY A 622 26.67 -6.47 3.66
CA GLY A 622 27.92 -6.11 4.35
C GLY A 622 28.90 -7.26 4.61
N GLN A 623 28.55 -8.50 4.25
CA GLN A 623 29.48 -9.64 4.30
C GLN A 623 30.43 -9.61 3.09
N ASP A 624 31.72 -9.91 3.30
CA ASP A 624 32.64 -10.14 2.18
C ASP A 624 32.35 -11.50 1.54
N ARG A 625 31.76 -11.45 0.35
CA ARG A 625 31.30 -12.62 -0.41
C ARG A 625 32.38 -13.21 -1.32
N ARG A 626 33.56 -12.59 -1.44
CA ARG A 626 34.62 -13.02 -2.38
C ARG A 626 35.02 -14.49 -2.23
N PRO A 627 35.36 -15.00 -1.03
CA PRO A 627 35.83 -16.39 -0.90
C PRO A 627 34.78 -17.40 -1.37
N TYR A 628 33.51 -17.15 -1.03
CA TYR A 628 32.38 -17.97 -1.46
C TYR A 628 32.19 -17.92 -2.98
N LEU A 629 32.23 -16.72 -3.58
CA LEU A 629 32.09 -16.56 -5.02
C LEU A 629 33.25 -17.22 -5.79
N ASP A 630 34.48 -17.12 -5.28
CA ASP A 630 35.68 -17.74 -5.86
C ASP A 630 35.58 -19.28 -5.84
N GLU A 631 35.12 -19.86 -4.74
CA GLU A 631 34.88 -21.30 -4.64
C GLU A 631 33.74 -21.74 -5.58
N LEU A 632 32.64 -20.97 -5.60
CA LEU A 632 31.47 -21.26 -6.41
C LEU A 632 31.79 -21.23 -7.91
N ILE A 633 32.52 -20.21 -8.37
CA ILE A 633 32.91 -20.11 -9.79
C ILE A 633 33.94 -21.17 -10.16
N ALA A 634 34.86 -21.54 -9.27
CA ALA A 634 35.82 -22.61 -9.53
C ALA A 634 35.11 -23.96 -9.77
N LYS A 635 34.13 -24.30 -8.91
CA LYS A 635 33.27 -25.48 -9.08
C LYS A 635 32.49 -25.42 -10.40
N ALA A 636 31.89 -24.27 -10.70
CA ALA A 636 31.10 -24.07 -11.91
C ALA A 636 31.94 -24.15 -13.20
N ARG A 637 33.20 -23.68 -13.16
CA ARG A 637 34.15 -23.78 -14.29
C ARG A 637 34.61 -25.21 -14.55
N ALA A 638 34.63 -26.06 -13.52
CA ALA A 638 35.02 -27.47 -13.65
C ALA A 638 33.91 -28.33 -14.29
N ASP A 639 32.66 -27.90 -14.24
CA ASP A 639 31.52 -28.62 -14.80
C ASP A 639 31.33 -28.29 -16.30
N PRO A 640 31.51 -29.28 -17.22
CA PRO A 640 31.35 -29.05 -18.66
C PRO A 640 29.89 -28.81 -19.10
N LEU A 641 28.90 -29.03 -18.22
CA LEU A 641 27.49 -28.79 -18.50
C LEU A 641 26.99 -27.43 -17.98
N THR A 642 27.87 -26.68 -17.32
CA THR A 642 27.56 -25.35 -16.78
C THR A 642 27.97 -24.24 -17.75
N VAL A 643 27.06 -23.29 -17.98
CA VAL A 643 27.31 -22.03 -18.67
C VAL A 643 27.28 -20.89 -17.65
N LEU A 644 28.35 -20.12 -17.60
CA LEU A 644 28.48 -18.96 -16.73
C LEU A 644 28.08 -17.71 -17.51
N ALA A 645 27.31 -16.83 -16.90
CA ALA A 645 26.93 -15.54 -17.46
C ALA A 645 27.24 -14.42 -16.47
N ALA A 646 27.95 -13.40 -16.93
CA ALA A 646 28.14 -12.15 -16.20
C ALA A 646 27.33 -11.04 -16.86
N THR A 647 26.62 -10.25 -16.05
CA THR A 647 25.74 -9.18 -16.52
C THR A 647 26.06 -7.89 -15.79
N ASP A 648 25.99 -6.75 -16.49
CA ASP A 648 26.03 -5.43 -15.87
C ASP A 648 25.28 -4.40 -16.73
N GLY A 649 24.70 -3.40 -16.08
CA GLY A 649 23.96 -2.29 -16.64
C GLY A 649 24.59 -0.97 -16.25
N SER A 650 24.84 -0.11 -17.25
CA SER A 650 25.40 1.22 -17.02
C SER A 650 24.40 2.32 -17.34
N VAL A 651 24.18 3.22 -16.39
CA VAL A 651 23.44 4.47 -16.60
C VAL A 651 24.39 5.65 -16.46
N PRO A 652 24.65 6.41 -17.54
CA PRO A 652 25.50 7.59 -17.50
C PRO A 652 24.97 8.67 -16.55
N GLN A 653 25.88 9.36 -15.87
CA GLN A 653 25.52 10.52 -15.02
C GLN A 653 24.99 11.71 -15.84
N SER A 654 25.40 11.83 -17.10
CA SER A 654 24.96 12.90 -18.01
C SER A 654 23.75 12.47 -18.82
N ASN A 655 22.70 13.29 -18.81
CA ASN A 655 21.47 13.10 -19.60
C ASN A 655 21.67 13.17 -21.13
N GLN A 656 22.89 13.46 -21.58
CA GLN A 656 23.28 13.45 -22.99
C GLN A 656 23.53 12.04 -23.53
N TYR A 657 23.79 11.05 -22.66
CA TYR A 657 24.07 9.68 -23.05
C TYR A 657 22.92 8.73 -22.67
N GLN A 658 22.84 7.62 -23.40
CA GLN A 658 21.88 6.55 -23.16
C GLN A 658 22.52 5.48 -22.25
N ALA A 659 21.68 4.82 -21.46
CA ALA A 659 22.07 3.64 -20.71
C ALA A 659 22.44 2.48 -21.65
N ALA A 660 23.26 1.58 -21.16
CA ALA A 660 23.70 0.39 -21.87
C ALA A 660 23.63 -0.82 -20.95
N SER A 661 23.55 -2.00 -21.56
CA SER A 661 23.52 -3.29 -20.89
C SER A 661 24.55 -4.20 -21.54
N ALA A 662 25.24 -5.03 -20.75
CA ALA A 662 26.19 -6.01 -21.25
C ALA A 662 25.93 -7.39 -20.67
N ALA A 663 26.20 -8.40 -21.49
CA ALA A 663 26.23 -9.79 -21.07
C ALA A 663 27.44 -10.48 -21.68
N ILE A 664 28.16 -11.24 -20.86
CA ILE A 664 29.29 -12.07 -21.28
C ILE A 664 29.03 -13.49 -20.82
N ILE A 665 29.13 -14.46 -21.72
CA ILE A 665 28.92 -15.88 -21.42
C ILE A 665 30.21 -16.68 -21.61
N TYR A 666 30.45 -17.60 -20.69
CA TYR A 666 31.64 -18.46 -20.63
C TYR A 666 31.25 -19.93 -20.47
N LYS A 667 32.14 -20.82 -20.92
CA LYS A 667 32.12 -22.25 -20.62
C LYS A 667 33.50 -22.67 -20.12
N GLY A 668 33.58 -23.10 -18.87
CA GLY A 668 34.85 -23.12 -18.14
C GLY A 668 35.50 -21.75 -18.13
N HIS A 669 36.78 -21.68 -18.54
CA HIS A 669 37.50 -20.41 -18.69
C HIS A 669 37.35 -19.76 -20.08
N ARG A 670 36.72 -20.44 -21.03
CA ARG A 670 36.59 -19.95 -22.41
C ARG A 670 35.38 -19.03 -22.52
N GLU A 671 35.60 -17.79 -22.94
CA GLU A 671 34.52 -16.92 -23.38
C GLU A 671 33.88 -17.48 -24.66
N LEU A 672 32.56 -17.63 -24.63
CA LEU A 672 31.78 -18.04 -25.79
C LEU A 672 31.30 -16.84 -26.60
N LYS A 673 30.81 -15.81 -25.91
CA LYS A 673 30.25 -14.62 -26.54
C LYS A 673 30.16 -13.46 -25.55
N ARG A 674 30.44 -12.24 -26.03
CA ARG A 674 30.08 -10.99 -25.36
C ARG A 674 29.15 -10.16 -26.21
N THR A 675 28.21 -9.46 -25.58
CA THR A 675 27.26 -8.57 -26.26
C THR A 675 27.00 -7.32 -25.43
N ARG A 676 26.66 -6.23 -26.11
CA ARG A 676 26.24 -4.96 -25.50
C ARG A 676 25.08 -4.37 -26.27
N TYR A 677 24.13 -3.79 -25.56
CA TYR A 677 22.96 -3.14 -26.14
C TYR A 677 22.78 -1.74 -25.56
N VAL A 678 22.26 -0.84 -26.38
CA VAL A 678 21.81 0.48 -25.94
C VAL A 678 20.41 0.32 -25.39
N SER A 679 20.23 0.63 -24.11
CA SER A 679 18.97 0.42 -23.37
C SER A 679 18.11 1.68 -23.32
N GLY A 680 18.58 2.81 -23.88
CA GLY A 680 17.83 4.06 -23.92
C GLY A 680 17.94 4.89 -22.63
N ARG A 681 16.90 5.65 -22.31
CA ARG A 681 16.73 6.40 -21.07
C ARG A 681 15.94 5.55 -20.07
N VAL A 682 16.67 4.69 -19.38
CA VAL A 682 16.12 3.74 -18.39
C VAL A 682 16.82 3.90 -17.04
N THR A 683 16.28 3.28 -15.98
CA THR A 683 16.94 3.26 -14.67
C THR A 683 18.01 2.15 -14.61
N ALA A 684 18.89 2.19 -13.61
CA ALA A 684 19.91 1.14 -13.47
C ALA A 684 19.31 -0.27 -13.35
N PRO A 685 18.26 -0.50 -12.52
CA PRO A 685 17.59 -1.80 -12.48
C PRO A 685 17.00 -2.26 -13.83
N ASP A 686 16.49 -1.32 -14.65
CA ASP A 686 15.98 -1.67 -15.99
C ASP A 686 17.13 -2.11 -16.93
N ALA A 687 18.28 -1.45 -16.84
CA ALA A 687 19.47 -1.80 -17.62
C ALA A 687 20.06 -3.15 -17.19
N GLU A 688 20.10 -3.43 -15.89
CA GLU A 688 20.49 -4.74 -15.36
C GLU A 688 19.54 -5.85 -15.82
N LEU A 689 18.23 -5.60 -15.77
CA LEU A 689 17.25 -6.57 -16.21
C LEU A 689 17.38 -6.90 -17.71
N ASN A 690 17.66 -5.89 -18.54
CA ASN A 690 17.98 -6.13 -19.94
C ASN A 690 19.28 -6.95 -20.11
N ALA A 691 20.31 -6.69 -19.29
CA ALA A 691 21.56 -7.45 -19.29
C ALA A 691 21.31 -8.93 -18.95
N ILE A 692 20.50 -9.22 -17.93
CA ILE A 692 20.07 -10.57 -17.56
C ILE A 692 19.30 -11.24 -18.69
N SER A 693 18.33 -10.53 -19.29
CA SER A 693 17.57 -11.05 -20.42
C SER A 693 18.46 -11.43 -21.60
N CYS A 694 19.47 -10.60 -21.91
CA CYS A 694 20.46 -10.89 -22.93
C CYS A 694 21.31 -12.12 -22.58
N ALA A 695 21.81 -12.20 -21.35
CA ALA A 695 22.59 -13.34 -20.87
C ALA A 695 21.84 -14.65 -20.97
N VAL A 696 20.62 -14.72 -20.44
CA VAL A 696 19.79 -15.93 -20.44
C VAL A 696 19.49 -16.37 -21.88
N ARG A 697 19.07 -15.45 -22.75
CA ARG A 697 18.78 -15.76 -24.18
C ARG A 697 20.00 -16.28 -24.94
N LEU A 698 21.21 -15.87 -24.55
CA LEU A 698 22.45 -16.38 -25.13
C LEU A 698 22.83 -17.74 -24.54
N ALA A 699 22.64 -17.92 -23.24
CA ALA A 699 23.00 -19.13 -22.50
C ALA A 699 22.12 -20.33 -22.90
N VAL A 700 20.79 -20.16 -23.01
CA VAL A 700 19.87 -21.26 -23.39
C VAL A 700 20.12 -21.81 -24.80
N LYS A 701 20.83 -21.06 -25.66
CA LYS A 701 21.22 -21.48 -27.02
C LYS A 701 22.51 -22.28 -27.08
N GLN A 702 23.23 -22.42 -25.97
CA GLN A 702 24.49 -23.14 -25.94
C GLN A 702 24.24 -24.65 -25.95
N ALA A 703 24.92 -25.37 -26.84
CA ALA A 703 24.87 -26.82 -26.88
C ALA A 703 25.48 -27.43 -25.59
N ASN A 704 24.93 -28.56 -25.16
CA ASN A 704 25.37 -29.31 -23.96
C ASN A 704 25.43 -28.40 -22.72
N CYS A 705 24.33 -27.70 -22.43
CA CYS A 705 24.14 -26.89 -21.23
C CYS A 705 22.96 -27.45 -20.42
N GLN A 706 23.24 -27.87 -19.18
CA GLN A 706 22.23 -28.28 -18.20
C GLN A 706 22.11 -27.29 -17.04
N HIS A 707 23.15 -26.49 -16.77
CA HIS A 707 23.11 -25.48 -15.71
C HIS A 707 23.52 -24.11 -16.24
N ILE A 708 22.70 -23.10 -15.96
CA ILE A 708 23.04 -21.70 -16.22
C ILE A 708 23.29 -21.00 -14.87
N MET A 709 24.42 -20.33 -14.73
CA MET A 709 24.74 -19.51 -13.56
C MET A 709 24.91 -18.06 -13.96
N VAL A 710 24.01 -17.19 -13.48
CA VAL A 710 24.00 -15.75 -13.81
C VAL A 710 24.51 -14.96 -12.63
N PHE A 711 25.68 -14.33 -12.77
CA PHE A 711 26.27 -13.43 -11.79
C PHE A 711 25.83 -11.99 -12.07
N THR A 712 25.06 -11.42 -11.14
CA THR A 712 24.41 -10.11 -11.30
C THR A 712 24.28 -9.39 -9.96
N ASP A 713 24.19 -8.07 -9.97
CA ASP A 713 23.88 -7.26 -8.80
C ASP A 713 22.37 -6.98 -8.62
N SER A 714 21.51 -7.53 -9.49
CA SER A 714 20.06 -7.26 -9.48
C SER A 714 19.21 -8.47 -9.90
N MET A 715 18.81 -9.32 -8.95
CA MET A 715 18.07 -10.56 -9.26
C MET A 715 16.55 -10.44 -9.16
N GLY A 716 16.04 -9.53 -8.35
CA GLY A 716 14.67 -9.62 -7.80
C GLY A 716 13.50 -9.52 -8.78
N ARG A 717 13.75 -9.18 -10.06
CA ARG A 717 12.72 -9.11 -11.12
C ARG A 717 13.01 -10.00 -12.32
N ALA A 718 14.09 -10.77 -12.31
CA ALA A 718 14.57 -11.51 -13.49
C ALA A 718 13.52 -12.42 -14.12
N VAL A 719 12.68 -13.03 -13.28
CA VAL A 719 11.60 -13.96 -13.68
C VAL A 719 10.22 -13.50 -13.20
N ASP A 720 10.05 -12.20 -12.91
CA ASP A 720 8.74 -11.64 -12.53
C ASP A 720 7.95 -11.31 -13.82
N PRO A 721 6.89 -12.06 -14.16
CA PRO A 721 6.09 -11.77 -15.35
C PRO A 721 5.08 -10.63 -15.12
N GLY A 722 4.97 -10.14 -13.89
CA GLY A 722 4.06 -9.08 -13.48
C GLY A 722 4.37 -7.73 -14.15
N VAL A 723 3.39 -6.82 -14.09
CA VAL A 723 3.53 -5.48 -14.66
C VAL A 723 4.52 -4.65 -13.85
N HIS A 724 5.71 -4.42 -14.39
CA HIS A 724 6.74 -3.57 -13.81
C HIS A 724 7.59 -2.90 -14.91
N SER A 725 8.43 -1.92 -14.52
CA SER A 725 9.42 -1.32 -15.44
C SER A 725 10.43 -2.38 -15.91
N GLY A 726 10.61 -2.51 -17.22
CA GLY A 726 11.36 -3.57 -17.88
C GLY A 726 10.60 -4.89 -18.08
N GLN A 727 9.26 -4.93 -17.94
CA GLN A 727 8.46 -6.18 -18.01
C GLN A 727 8.81 -7.04 -19.24
N ALA A 728 8.98 -6.42 -20.41
CA ALA A 728 9.30 -7.13 -21.65
C ALA A 728 10.59 -7.99 -21.53
N PHE A 729 11.57 -7.55 -20.75
CA PHE A 729 12.81 -8.28 -20.52
C PHE A 729 12.57 -9.50 -19.63
N SER A 730 11.79 -9.37 -18.56
CA SER A 730 11.39 -10.48 -17.69
C SER A 730 10.54 -11.50 -18.44
N LEU A 731 9.55 -11.07 -19.21
CA LEU A 731 8.76 -11.97 -20.06
C LEU A 731 9.64 -12.71 -21.07
N SER A 732 10.64 -12.02 -21.65
CA SER A 732 11.60 -12.69 -22.53
C SER A 732 12.48 -13.70 -21.80
N VAL A 733 12.81 -13.50 -20.52
CA VAL A 733 13.49 -14.51 -19.70
C VAL A 733 12.55 -15.67 -19.42
N CYS A 734 11.30 -15.39 -19.03
CA CYS A 734 10.30 -16.41 -18.74
C CYS A 734 10.07 -17.34 -19.93
N ARG A 735 9.83 -16.77 -21.12
CA ARG A 735 9.65 -17.52 -22.38
C ARG A 735 10.86 -18.39 -22.71
N ALA A 736 12.05 -17.80 -22.65
CA ALA A 736 13.29 -18.50 -22.99
C ALA A 736 13.60 -19.66 -22.03
N LEU A 737 13.38 -19.47 -20.73
CA LEU A 737 13.60 -20.52 -19.73
C LEU A 737 12.51 -21.59 -19.77
N GLN A 738 11.26 -21.22 -20.04
CA GLN A 738 10.17 -22.19 -20.16
C GLN A 738 10.46 -23.17 -21.29
N GLU A 739 10.73 -22.68 -22.51
CA GLU A 739 11.11 -23.53 -23.66
C GLU A 739 12.35 -24.38 -23.34
N TRP A 740 13.30 -23.82 -22.59
CA TRP A 740 14.53 -24.52 -22.21
C TRP A 740 14.26 -25.64 -21.18
N PHE A 741 13.41 -25.41 -20.19
CA PHE A 741 13.05 -26.41 -19.18
C PHE A 741 12.16 -27.52 -19.72
N GLU A 742 11.25 -27.22 -20.66
CA GLU A 742 10.37 -28.21 -21.29
C GLU A 742 11.15 -29.24 -22.12
N ALA A 743 12.33 -28.87 -22.61
CA ALA A 743 13.13 -29.73 -23.47
C ALA A 743 14.06 -30.72 -22.72
N ASP A 744 14.35 -30.52 -21.43
CA ASP A 744 15.17 -31.45 -20.62
C ASP A 744 14.96 -31.21 -19.13
N ASP A 745 14.59 -32.28 -18.41
CA ASP A 745 14.25 -32.25 -17.00
C ASP A 745 15.43 -32.00 -16.05
N LEU A 746 16.66 -32.16 -16.52
CA LEU A 746 17.87 -31.90 -15.73
C LEU A 746 18.30 -30.44 -15.74
N ARG A 747 17.64 -29.61 -16.55
CA ARG A 747 18.01 -28.20 -16.72
C ARG A 747 17.64 -27.37 -15.51
N ARG A 748 18.60 -26.57 -15.03
CA ARG A 748 18.41 -25.65 -13.90
C ARG A 748 19.13 -24.32 -14.12
N ILE A 749 18.66 -23.28 -13.43
CA ILE A 749 19.29 -21.95 -13.44
C ILE A 749 19.52 -21.45 -12.02
N THR A 750 20.64 -20.75 -11.82
CA THR A 750 20.98 -20.10 -10.55
C THR A 750 21.33 -18.65 -10.81
N PHE A 751 20.59 -17.74 -10.20
CA PHE A 751 20.94 -16.33 -10.12
C PHE A 751 21.80 -16.12 -8.87
N VAL A 752 23.01 -15.59 -9.03
CA VAL A 752 23.98 -15.37 -7.97
C VAL A 752 24.17 -13.87 -7.75
N TYR A 753 23.88 -13.40 -6.54
CA TYR A 753 24.05 -12.01 -6.18
C TYR A 753 25.53 -11.65 -6.04
N VAL A 754 25.96 -10.60 -6.74
CA VAL A 754 27.29 -9.98 -6.63
C VAL A 754 27.13 -8.51 -6.26
N PRO A 755 27.64 -8.05 -5.10
CA PRO A 755 27.56 -6.64 -4.76
C PRO A 755 28.33 -5.76 -5.78
N SER A 756 27.66 -4.77 -6.38
CA SER A 756 28.24 -3.94 -7.46
C SER A 756 29.55 -3.24 -7.05
N ALA A 757 29.67 -2.85 -5.77
CA ALA A 757 30.87 -2.20 -5.22
C ALA A 757 32.11 -3.11 -5.21
N MET A 758 31.93 -4.43 -5.25
CA MET A 758 33.01 -5.41 -5.18
C MET A 758 33.82 -5.49 -6.48
N ARG A 759 33.18 -5.27 -7.63
CA ARG A 759 33.77 -5.41 -8.98
C ARG A 759 34.53 -6.73 -9.15
N TRP A 760 33.89 -7.83 -8.76
CA TRP A 760 34.48 -9.15 -8.67
C TRP A 760 34.57 -9.88 -10.03
N ASP A 761 35.74 -10.46 -10.34
CA ASP A 761 36.04 -11.34 -11.50
C ASP A 761 35.25 -11.02 -12.78
N ILE A 762 34.49 -11.99 -13.31
CA ILE A 762 33.71 -11.88 -14.56
C ILE A 762 32.63 -10.79 -14.49
N HIS A 763 32.08 -10.49 -13.30
CA HIS A 763 31.14 -9.38 -13.12
C HIS A 763 31.87 -8.03 -13.27
N GLY A 764 33.10 -7.93 -12.76
CA GLY A 764 33.98 -6.77 -12.98
C GLY A 764 34.33 -6.56 -14.46
N GLU A 765 34.49 -7.64 -15.22
CA GLU A 765 34.68 -7.58 -16.68
C GLU A 765 33.44 -7.06 -17.41
N ALA A 766 32.25 -7.56 -17.08
CA ALA A 766 30.99 -7.07 -17.63
C ALA A 766 30.81 -5.56 -17.34
N HIS A 767 31.13 -5.12 -16.12
CA HIS A 767 31.10 -3.72 -15.71
C HIS A 767 32.02 -2.82 -16.54
N LYS A 768 33.27 -3.24 -16.77
CA LYS A 768 34.21 -2.52 -17.64
C LYS A 768 33.67 -2.45 -19.07
N TYR A 769 33.20 -3.58 -19.60
CA TYR A 769 32.75 -3.67 -20.98
C TYR A 769 31.54 -2.78 -21.30
N VAL A 770 30.59 -2.65 -20.36
CA VAL A 770 29.43 -1.76 -20.55
C VAL A 770 29.78 -0.28 -20.36
N THR A 771 30.64 0.05 -19.41
CA THR A 771 30.98 1.45 -19.08
C THR A 771 31.85 2.14 -20.14
N GLU A 772 32.55 1.37 -20.98
CA GLU A 772 33.28 1.88 -22.14
C GLU A 772 32.35 2.39 -23.27
N LEU A 773 31.10 1.93 -23.33
CA LEU A 773 30.16 2.31 -24.36
C LEU A 773 29.48 3.66 -24.03
N LYS A 774 29.72 4.68 -24.86
CA LYS A 774 29.07 6.00 -24.75
C LYS A 774 28.24 6.30 -25.99
N VAL A 775 26.91 6.16 -25.87
CA VAL A 775 25.97 6.46 -26.97
C VAL A 775 25.19 7.73 -26.66
N ARG A 776 25.29 8.75 -27.52
CA ARG A 776 24.53 9.99 -27.36
C ARG A 776 23.05 9.79 -27.63
N VAL A 777 22.20 10.50 -26.89
CA VAL A 777 20.75 10.58 -27.15
C VAL A 777 20.51 11.17 -28.54
N GLY A 778 19.56 10.61 -29.30
CA GLY A 778 19.21 11.08 -30.65
C GLY A 778 20.00 10.47 -31.81
N ARG A 779 21.13 9.78 -31.56
CA ARG A 779 21.83 8.99 -32.60
C ARG A 779 21.09 7.70 -32.99
N CYS A 780 20.32 7.14 -32.06
CA CYS A 780 19.48 5.96 -32.25
C CYS A 780 18.14 6.18 -31.56
N LYS A 781 17.14 5.34 -31.88
CA LYS A 781 15.85 5.32 -31.15
C LYS A 781 16.14 5.29 -29.66
N THR A 782 15.57 6.25 -28.94
CA THR A 782 15.79 6.40 -27.50
C THR A 782 14.57 5.83 -26.78
N ASP A 783 14.73 4.63 -26.23
CA ASP A 783 13.68 4.03 -25.43
C ASP A 783 13.55 4.71 -24.07
N ASN A 784 12.35 4.79 -23.51
CA ASN A 784 12.05 5.44 -22.25
C ASN A 784 11.24 4.48 -21.39
N SER A 785 11.82 4.01 -20.28
CA SER A 785 11.09 3.20 -19.31
C SER A 785 10.19 4.04 -18.42
N ILE A 786 9.16 3.40 -17.87
CA ILE A 786 8.23 4.05 -16.95
C ILE A 786 8.93 4.60 -15.70
N ASP A 787 9.90 3.88 -15.13
CA ASP A 787 10.60 4.34 -13.93
C ASP A 787 11.59 5.47 -14.23
N ALA A 788 12.19 5.52 -15.43
CA ALA A 788 13.00 6.66 -15.86
C ALA A 788 12.16 7.93 -16.08
N LEU A 789 10.95 7.80 -16.60
CA LEU A 789 9.99 8.92 -16.69
C LEU A 789 9.56 9.40 -15.31
N ARG A 790 9.27 8.48 -14.38
CA ARG A 790 8.95 8.81 -12.98
C ARG A 790 10.12 9.49 -12.25
N SER A 791 11.34 9.06 -12.53
CA SER A 791 12.56 9.69 -12.02
C SER A 791 12.71 11.11 -12.57
N ARG A 792 12.59 11.31 -13.90
CA ARG A 792 12.59 12.64 -14.51
C ARG A 792 11.52 13.57 -13.94
N ALA A 793 10.30 13.07 -13.70
CA ALA A 793 9.26 13.85 -13.04
C ALA A 793 9.66 14.27 -11.62
N ALA A 794 10.37 13.41 -10.88
CA ALA A 794 10.90 13.72 -9.55
C ALA A 794 12.03 14.78 -9.61
N HIS A 795 12.91 14.72 -10.60
CA HIS A 795 13.98 15.70 -10.82
C HIS A 795 13.43 17.04 -11.30
N SER A 796 12.49 17.06 -12.25
CA SER A 796 11.88 18.30 -12.76
C SER A 796 11.21 19.14 -11.65
N VAL A 797 10.52 18.49 -10.71
CA VAL A 797 9.94 19.20 -9.56
C VAL A 797 10.99 19.61 -8.53
N LEU A 798 12.13 18.90 -8.45
CA LEU A 798 13.25 19.30 -7.61
C LEU A 798 13.92 20.55 -8.19
N ASP A 799 14.14 20.61 -9.50
CA ASP A 799 14.69 21.78 -10.18
C ASP A 799 13.76 23.01 -10.02
N SER A 800 12.45 22.79 -10.18
CA SER A 800 11.44 23.84 -9.92
C SER A 800 11.49 24.34 -8.47
N TRP A 801 11.66 23.42 -7.51
CA TRP A 801 11.78 23.78 -6.10
C TRP A 801 13.08 24.54 -5.82
N ASN A 802 14.21 24.07 -6.34
CA ASN A 802 15.52 24.70 -6.18
C ASN A 802 15.53 26.12 -6.75
N SER A 803 14.87 26.34 -7.89
CA SER A 803 14.67 27.68 -8.48
C SER A 803 13.84 28.57 -7.56
N THR A 804 12.69 28.08 -7.08
CA THR A 804 11.84 28.85 -6.14
C THR A 804 12.55 29.11 -4.81
N PHE A 805 13.41 28.18 -4.37
CA PHE A 805 14.17 28.30 -3.13
C PHE A 805 15.24 29.38 -3.18
N GLN A 806 15.68 29.84 -4.36
CA GLN A 806 16.59 30.97 -4.47
C GLN A 806 15.96 32.30 -4.02
N ASP A 807 14.64 32.42 -4.06
CA ASP A 807 13.91 33.62 -3.62
C ASP A 807 13.98 33.79 -2.09
N PRO A 808 14.66 34.84 -1.58
CA PRO A 808 14.77 35.12 -0.15
C PRO A 808 13.42 35.29 0.55
N THR A 809 12.37 35.72 -0.15
CA THR A 809 11.03 35.89 0.43
C THR A 809 10.36 34.54 0.72
N TYR A 810 10.69 33.52 -0.06
CA TYR A 810 10.18 32.16 0.11
C TYR A 810 11.01 31.35 1.11
N ARG A 811 12.34 31.29 0.94
CA ARG A 811 13.24 30.56 1.86
C ARG A 811 13.35 31.23 3.23
N GLY A 812 13.25 32.56 3.28
CA GLY A 812 13.54 33.40 4.44
C GLY A 812 14.83 34.20 4.24
N SER A 813 14.75 35.52 4.46
CA SER A 813 15.90 36.43 4.29
C SER A 813 17.09 36.10 5.18
N GLU A 814 16.85 35.51 6.34
CA GLU A 814 17.88 35.10 7.29
C GLU A 814 18.32 33.64 7.11
N PHE A 815 17.90 32.93 6.06
CA PHE A 815 18.27 31.52 5.89
C PHE A 815 19.79 31.38 5.65
N LEU A 816 20.47 30.52 6.43
CA LEU A 816 21.90 30.28 6.31
C LEU A 816 22.20 29.45 5.06
N GLU A 817 22.91 30.03 4.11
CA GLU A 817 23.40 29.34 2.93
C GLU A 817 24.65 28.54 3.27
N LEU A 818 24.60 27.23 3.01
CA LEU A 818 25.72 26.31 3.15
C LEU A 818 26.16 25.84 1.77
N GLN A 819 27.34 25.23 1.67
CA GLN A 819 27.86 24.69 0.43
C GLN A 819 27.93 23.16 0.45
N GLN A 820 27.89 22.57 -0.74
CA GLN A 820 28.29 21.20 -1.01
C GLN A 820 29.83 21.13 -1.11
N PRO A 821 30.44 19.93 -0.99
CA PRO A 821 31.90 19.77 -1.10
C PRO A 821 32.50 20.31 -2.42
N ASP A 822 31.70 20.38 -3.48
CA ASP A 822 32.08 20.92 -4.79
C ASP A 822 31.97 22.47 -4.88
N GLY A 823 31.65 23.15 -3.77
CA GLY A 823 31.51 24.60 -3.68
C GLY A 823 30.14 25.15 -4.10
N ARG A 824 29.23 24.32 -4.63
CA ARG A 824 27.89 24.77 -5.02
C ARG A 824 27.00 25.03 -3.80
N PRO A 825 25.98 25.91 -3.90
CA PRO A 825 25.02 26.10 -2.81
C PRO A 825 24.29 24.79 -2.47
N LEU A 826 24.12 24.52 -1.17
CA LEU A 826 23.36 23.39 -0.67
C LEU A 826 21.87 23.58 -0.96
N GLN A 827 21.35 22.76 -1.88
CA GLN A 827 19.96 22.84 -2.34
C GLN A 827 19.02 21.94 -1.51
N PRO A 828 17.72 22.31 -1.40
CA PRO A 828 16.75 21.47 -0.76
C PRO A 828 16.47 20.19 -1.55
N SER A 829 16.08 19.14 -0.83
CA SER A 829 15.58 17.91 -1.43
C SER A 829 14.59 17.24 -0.50
N TYR A 830 13.66 16.49 -1.06
CA TYR A 830 12.76 15.62 -0.32
C TYR A 830 13.16 14.14 -0.45
N LEU A 831 14.11 13.82 -1.34
CA LEU A 831 14.66 12.48 -1.46
C LEU A 831 15.45 12.17 -0.18
N ASN A 832 15.20 11.00 0.41
CA ASN A 832 15.84 10.56 1.66
C ASN A 832 15.73 11.56 2.84
N GLY A 833 14.72 12.44 2.81
CA GLY A 833 14.53 13.47 3.85
C GLY A 833 15.28 14.78 3.60
N GLY A 834 16.02 14.90 2.51
CA GLY A 834 16.83 16.08 2.23
C GLY A 834 18.11 16.15 3.08
N PRO A 835 19.01 17.09 2.77
CA PRO A 835 20.34 17.12 3.40
C PRO A 835 20.26 17.40 4.91
N TRP A 836 19.42 18.33 5.34
CA TRP A 836 19.33 18.70 6.76
C TRP A 836 18.70 17.61 7.63
N LEU A 837 17.54 17.09 7.24
CA LEU A 837 16.87 16.06 8.05
C LEU A 837 17.63 14.74 8.02
N SER A 838 18.25 14.36 6.89
CA SER A 838 19.06 13.15 6.81
C SER A 838 20.26 13.21 7.76
N THR A 839 20.84 14.38 7.97
CA THR A 839 21.99 14.58 8.86
C THR A 839 21.58 14.67 10.32
N PHE A 840 20.62 15.55 10.65
CA PHE A 840 20.33 15.93 12.03
C PHE A 840 19.05 15.33 12.61
N GLY A 841 18.18 14.77 11.78
CA GLY A 841 16.81 14.41 12.18
C GLY A 841 16.68 13.19 13.08
N HIS A 842 17.79 12.62 13.56
CA HIS A 842 17.82 11.57 14.57
C HIS A 842 17.65 12.09 16.00
N SER A 843 18.14 13.30 16.28
CA SER A 843 18.10 13.94 17.60
C SER A 843 17.17 15.15 17.57
N ILE A 844 16.22 15.22 18.50
CA ILE A 844 15.30 16.37 18.63
C ILE A 844 16.08 17.62 19.03
N THR A 845 16.94 17.50 20.05
CA THR A 845 17.70 18.61 20.62
C THR A 845 18.67 19.20 19.61
N GLU A 846 19.40 18.35 18.89
CA GLU A 846 20.34 18.78 17.85
C GLU A 846 19.59 19.42 16.68
N PHE A 847 18.55 18.77 16.16
CA PHE A 847 17.78 19.29 15.04
C PHE A 847 17.15 20.65 15.36
N THR A 848 16.59 20.83 16.56
CA THR A 848 15.98 22.10 16.97
C THR A 848 16.99 23.25 16.96
N ARG A 849 18.19 23.05 17.52
CA ARG A 849 19.28 24.05 17.54
C ARG A 849 19.84 24.35 16.15
N VAL A 850 20.05 23.32 15.34
CA VAL A 850 20.47 23.47 13.94
C VAL A 850 19.45 24.25 13.13
N ARG A 851 18.16 23.91 13.26
CA ARG A 851 17.07 24.63 12.59
C ARG A 851 17.01 26.09 13.04
N TRP A 852 17.23 26.40 14.32
CA TRP A 852 17.31 27.78 14.82
C TRP A 852 18.46 28.57 14.19
N CYS A 853 19.66 27.96 14.14
CA CYS A 853 20.82 28.53 13.47
C CYS A 853 20.55 28.81 11.98
N ILE A 854 20.05 27.80 11.25
CA ILE A 854 19.84 27.89 9.80
C ILE A 854 18.77 28.93 9.48
N THR A 855 17.62 28.89 10.16
CA THR A 855 16.51 29.82 9.86
C THR A 855 16.72 31.24 10.40
N GLY A 856 17.73 31.46 11.24
CA GLY A 856 17.91 32.71 11.97
C GLY A 856 16.79 33.01 12.99
N HIS A 857 16.01 31.99 13.39
CA HIS A 857 14.90 32.11 14.34
C HIS A 857 15.25 31.52 15.71
N ALA A 858 16.47 31.75 16.20
CA ALA A 858 16.94 31.26 17.49
C ALA A 858 16.45 32.17 18.65
N PRO A 859 16.21 31.64 19.87
CA PRO A 859 15.94 32.44 21.07
C PRO A 859 17.20 33.18 21.58
N ILE A 860 17.69 34.12 20.77
CA ILE A 860 18.89 34.93 21.03
C ILE A 860 18.58 36.41 20.89
N GLY A 861 19.48 37.28 21.36
CA GLY A 861 19.27 38.73 21.37
C GLY A 861 18.81 39.36 20.06
N ALA A 862 19.35 38.92 18.91
CA ALA A 862 18.91 39.39 17.59
C ALA A 862 17.43 39.06 17.28
N TYR A 863 16.95 37.90 17.72
CA TYR A 863 15.55 37.52 17.57
C TYR A 863 14.66 38.31 18.53
N TYR A 864 15.06 38.44 19.80
CA TYR A 864 14.30 39.22 20.79
C TYR A 864 14.12 40.68 20.33
N ARG A 865 15.18 41.30 19.82
CA ARG A 865 15.12 42.64 19.22
C ARG A 865 14.18 42.69 18.01
N ARG A 866 14.29 41.74 17.08
CA ARG A 866 13.46 41.68 15.86
C ARG A 866 11.96 41.52 16.17
N PHE A 867 11.62 40.77 17.20
CA PHE A 867 10.23 40.48 17.57
C PHE A 867 9.74 41.28 18.79
N LYS A 868 10.50 42.29 19.23
CA LYS A 868 10.16 43.19 20.36
C LYS A 868 9.84 42.42 21.66
N ILE A 869 10.61 41.38 21.95
CA ILE A 869 10.49 40.58 23.17
C ILE A 869 11.36 41.22 24.25
N ASN A 870 10.82 41.41 25.45
CA ASN A 870 11.51 42.01 26.59
C ASN A 870 12.47 41.02 27.27
N GLU A 871 13.57 40.71 26.60
CA GLU A 871 14.66 39.85 27.09
C GLU A 871 16.02 40.50 26.73
N PRO A 872 17.12 40.16 27.43
CA PRO A 872 18.44 40.73 27.14
C PRO A 872 18.88 40.53 25.68
N HIS A 873 19.31 41.62 25.03
CA HIS A 873 19.77 41.61 23.63
C HIS A 873 21.28 41.33 23.48
N GLY A 874 22.08 41.69 24.48
CA GLY A 874 23.52 41.51 24.47
C GLY A 874 23.95 40.06 24.69
N CYS A 875 25.21 39.76 24.39
CA CYS A 875 25.84 38.50 24.78
C CYS A 875 26.60 38.67 26.10
N THR A 876 26.70 37.60 26.87
CA THR A 876 27.46 37.55 28.13
C THR A 876 28.96 37.74 27.95
N CYS A 877 29.49 37.60 26.73
CA CYS A 877 30.88 37.97 26.41
C CYS A 877 31.08 39.49 26.20
N GLY A 878 30.09 40.32 26.54
CA GLY A 878 30.15 41.78 26.39
C GLY A 878 29.71 42.33 25.03
N ALA A 879 29.34 41.49 24.06
CA ALA A 879 28.84 41.98 22.77
C ALA A 879 27.46 42.65 22.91
N ALA A 880 27.30 43.86 22.36
CA ALA A 880 26.04 44.63 22.45
C ALA A 880 24.82 43.91 21.83
N LEU A 881 25.04 43.00 20.88
CA LEU A 881 23.99 42.18 20.29
C LEU A 881 24.45 40.75 20.08
N GLN A 882 23.71 39.80 20.67
CA GLN A 882 23.88 38.38 20.40
C GLN A 882 23.18 37.99 19.08
N SER A 883 23.91 38.01 17.97
CA SER A 883 23.43 37.57 16.65
C SER A 883 23.99 36.20 16.24
N ARG A 884 23.41 35.57 15.21
CA ARG A 884 23.97 34.35 14.60
C ARG A 884 25.41 34.57 14.15
N GLN A 885 25.69 35.70 13.50
CA GLN A 885 27.02 36.03 13.02
C GLN A 885 28.00 36.19 14.19
N HIS A 886 27.57 36.77 15.30
CA HIS A 886 28.38 36.85 16.51
C HIS A 886 28.68 35.45 17.08
N ILE A 887 27.66 34.60 17.25
CA ILE A 887 27.81 33.24 17.79
C ILE A 887 28.74 32.38 16.93
N LEU A 888 28.56 32.40 15.60
CA LEU A 888 29.32 31.53 14.69
C LEU A 888 30.75 31.99 14.42
N PHE A 889 31.05 33.30 14.54
CA PHE A 889 32.29 33.85 14.00
C PHE A 889 33.08 34.74 14.95
N ARG A 890 32.50 35.22 16.06
CA ARG A 890 33.13 36.26 16.91
C ARG A 890 33.17 35.94 18.40
N CYS A 891 32.27 35.10 18.89
CA CYS A 891 32.09 34.84 20.33
C CYS A 891 33.10 33.79 20.84
N ARG A 892 34.39 34.14 20.90
CA ARG A 892 35.48 33.25 21.32
C ARG A 892 35.43 32.89 22.81
N ASP A 893 34.90 33.78 23.65
CA ASP A 893 34.85 33.58 25.11
C ASP A 893 33.81 32.55 25.54
N ARG A 894 32.81 32.27 24.70
CA ARG A 894 31.70 31.35 25.02
C ARG A 894 31.65 30.12 24.12
N TYR A 895 32.15 30.22 22.89
CA TYR A 895 32.00 29.16 21.89
C TYR A 895 33.32 28.84 21.18
N SER A 896 33.52 27.56 20.90
CA SER A 896 34.58 27.10 20.00
C SER A 896 34.21 27.48 18.57
N VAL A 897 34.85 28.55 18.07
CA VAL A 897 34.53 29.19 16.79
C VAL A 897 35.21 28.45 15.64
N HIS A 898 34.42 27.78 14.80
CA HIS A 898 34.84 27.28 13.49
C HIS A 898 33.86 27.81 12.44
N TYR A 899 34.37 28.35 11.33
CA TYR A 899 33.57 28.96 10.26
C TYR A 899 32.80 27.88 9.50
N PRO A 900 31.46 27.74 9.67
CA PRO A 900 30.77 26.62 9.07
C PRO A 900 30.44 26.93 7.62
N ARG A 901 31.07 26.19 6.70
CA ARG A 901 30.86 26.28 5.26
C ARG A 901 29.99 25.12 4.76
N PHE A 902 30.19 23.95 5.37
CA PHE A 902 29.51 22.70 5.04
C PHE A 902 28.54 22.28 6.15
N LEU A 903 27.64 21.37 5.82
CA LEU A 903 26.69 20.81 6.78
C LEU A 903 27.39 20.08 7.96
N GLY A 904 28.50 19.41 7.68
CA GLY A 904 29.33 18.74 8.69
C GLY A 904 30.00 19.71 9.68
N ASP A 905 30.30 20.94 9.25
CA ASP A 905 30.87 21.96 10.13
C ASP A 905 29.84 22.43 11.15
N ILE A 906 28.58 22.59 10.72
CA ILE A 906 27.46 22.90 11.63
C ILE A 906 27.26 21.77 12.63
N ALA A 907 27.35 20.51 12.20
CA ALA A 907 27.24 19.36 13.09
C ALA A 907 28.34 19.38 14.16
N SER A 908 29.58 19.60 13.73
CA SER A 908 30.75 19.72 14.62
C SER A 908 30.57 20.88 15.59
N PHE A 909 30.17 22.06 15.10
CA PHE A 909 29.91 23.23 15.93
C PHE A 909 28.85 22.95 17.02
N MET A 910 27.74 22.31 16.68
CA MET A 910 26.66 22.01 17.63
C MET A 910 27.04 20.97 18.69
N LYS A 911 27.97 20.08 18.35
CA LYS A 911 28.54 19.09 19.26
C LYS A 911 29.49 19.75 20.28
N TYR A 912 30.37 20.63 19.83
CA TYR A 912 31.30 21.35 20.73
C TYR A 912 30.62 22.46 21.55
N ASN A 913 29.48 22.98 21.09
CA ASN A 913 28.80 24.11 21.71
C ASN A 913 27.35 23.72 22.11
N PRO A 914 27.15 22.94 23.19
CA PRO A 914 25.84 22.39 23.57
C PRO A 914 24.77 23.46 23.87
N THR A 915 25.16 24.64 24.33
CA THR A 915 24.21 25.74 24.65
C THR A 915 24.00 26.73 23.49
N ALA A 916 24.70 26.58 22.37
CA ALA A 916 24.60 27.53 21.27
C ALA A 916 23.19 27.54 20.65
N PHE A 917 22.70 28.74 20.31
CA PHE A 917 21.36 28.98 19.77
C PHE A 917 20.21 28.53 20.67
N GLY A 918 20.47 28.16 21.92
CA GLY A 918 19.47 27.71 22.87
C GLY A 918 18.95 28.80 23.81
N PHE A 919 17.93 28.45 24.61
CA PHE A 919 17.42 29.34 25.65
C PHE A 919 18.45 29.51 26.77
N ASN A 920 18.71 30.74 27.20
CA ASN A 920 19.71 31.04 28.24
C ASN A 920 19.41 30.40 29.60
N ARG A 921 18.16 30.01 29.88
CA ARG A 921 17.73 29.41 31.15
C ARG A 921 17.63 27.88 31.12
N ASP A 922 17.89 27.25 29.97
CA ASP A 922 17.74 25.81 29.81
C ASP A 922 19.12 25.13 29.67
N PRO A 923 19.48 24.20 30.57
CA PRO A 923 20.75 23.46 30.48
C PRO A 923 20.92 22.66 29.18
N SER A 924 19.81 22.18 28.60
CA SER A 924 19.79 21.45 27.33
C SER A 924 19.84 22.37 26.11
N GLY A 925 19.64 23.67 26.32
CA GLY A 925 19.46 24.67 25.29
C GLY A 925 18.12 24.61 24.57
N VAL A 926 17.19 23.72 24.93
CA VAL A 926 15.92 23.53 24.20
C VAL A 926 14.72 23.62 25.14
N GLY A 927 14.04 24.78 25.12
CA GLY A 927 12.88 25.14 25.95
C GLY A 927 11.56 25.22 25.20
#